data_AF-A0A5N5WND6-F1
#
_entry.id   AF-A0A5N5WND6-F1
#
_cell.length_a   1.000
_cell.length_b   1.000
_cell.length_c   1.000
_cell.angle_alpha   90.00
_cell.angle_beta   90.00
_cell.angle_gamma   90.00
#
_symmetry.space_group_name_H-M   'P 1'
#
loop_
_entity.id
_entity.type
_entity.pdbx_description
1 polymer ?
#
loop_
_entity_poly.entity_id
_entity_poly.type
_entity_poly.pdbx_seq_one_letter_code
_entity_poly.pdbx_strand_id
1 'polypeptide(L)'
;MPSSPLEKTAEGGLPAYDQVDEPPLVIPPLDLSNTAGLSVCSTVTQDQCIAHLKFLAVLADLRDSVTNINGLFNIKDPDPAVFGDDMNEAFARVKEKRWAVYTARAVDRYTTWWTKYISTSNCRKLQDLESSSYDLVTQHSPCKWFPGIMPPLDILMVWHAHMLNPRAFLEDCIRGVAMDAWVAGFPWEIIDSCIDYQTMEYNAGQTAEARFLQTTGLPWDNLQGALEKSLHCPNCKHQMSVQWTDAQVSPPLDQAFEHCHGFADKNFEQSCPVCKFSITHDVLRVQKFRKDIKSLLLSELPMPGTLFDLRGVPRAVSRSDRRRRQPTFPNRFIKAIGSSLLSETDPMENRCTTVKALCDKLQLMMKDRSTMRKVNPDSVQISLLPVERVVFRRMMARYWDNSTPFALDLVGAVIRQGTFIQKMDNIDWLHSPEVKSTTGRLISKYETFFQIMARNPRHMAVPTLDVDLAWHTHQLSPSRYFDYSTITTHQKSKILIFIDHDDKVEENKLSDGFQWTSRMYKKITDGEVYSECTCWYCEAIRASDLRDGIFVSQSTSKAREAAANLHNRPDISANPEKNPHISAHNAVPAQATKPGSSTDLGYMKYLKLRSNYEKARRRAEKRDRKEGKKGHDRSSDSSLYVLPMAYGYPVYVPYYAPYTCDPSVHSDAYVSNPSSAVEWGLVDVLAGAQLADADQGHAAVEEEEEEVAAEEEAEAGAEVVVVVAVVVVKAVKSICLL
;
A
#
# COMPACT_ATOMS: atom_id res chain seq x y z
N MET A 1 -35.14 12.58 -69.43
CA MET A 1 -36.44 12.11 -68.90
C MET A 1 -36.18 11.43 -67.55
N PRO A 2 -37.10 11.58 -66.59
CA PRO A 2 -36.91 11.89 -65.14
C PRO A 2 -36.51 10.63 -64.30
N SER A 3 -36.22 10.58 -63.00
CA SER A 3 -36.47 11.40 -61.79
C SER A 3 -35.70 10.76 -60.59
N SER A 4 -35.35 11.55 -59.57
CA SER A 4 -34.97 11.16 -58.17
C SER A 4 -36.13 10.44 -57.42
N PRO A 5 -36.08 9.90 -56.15
CA PRO A 5 -35.09 10.07 -55.05
C PRO A 5 -34.86 8.86 -54.07
N LEU A 6 -33.86 8.94 -53.17
CA LEU A 6 -33.99 8.87 -51.69
C LEU A 6 -32.68 8.51 -50.95
N GLU A 7 -32.44 9.28 -49.88
CA GLU A 7 -31.40 9.17 -48.86
C GLU A 7 -31.42 7.83 -48.10
N LYS A 8 -30.23 7.32 -47.75
CA LYS A 8 -30.01 6.57 -46.50
C LYS A 8 -28.66 6.97 -45.90
N THR A 9 -28.77 7.51 -44.70
CA THR A 9 -27.74 7.80 -43.70
C THR A 9 -26.84 6.59 -43.45
N ALA A 10 -25.52 6.81 -43.51
CA ALA A 10 -24.52 5.83 -43.11
C ALA A 10 -24.24 5.97 -41.60
N GLU A 11 -24.78 5.05 -40.81
CA GLU A 11 -24.32 4.78 -39.44
C GLU A 11 -22.96 4.08 -39.54
N GLY A 12 -21.88 4.80 -39.22
CA GLY A 12 -20.56 4.22 -39.02
C GLY A 12 -20.46 3.65 -37.61
N GLY A 13 -20.82 2.37 -37.44
CA GLY A 13 -20.49 1.62 -36.24
C GLY A 13 -18.98 1.38 -36.15
N LEU A 14 -18.39 1.70 -35.00
CA LEU A 14 -17.04 1.26 -34.63
C LEU A 14 -16.97 -0.28 -34.64
N PRO A 15 -15.83 -0.88 -35.03
CA PRO A 15 -15.71 -2.34 -35.04
C PRO A 15 -15.85 -2.87 -33.60
N ALA A 16 -16.79 -3.81 -33.42
CA ALA A 16 -16.82 -4.63 -32.23
C ALA A 16 -15.51 -5.42 -32.17
N TYR A 17 -14.74 -5.24 -31.09
CA TYR A 17 -13.66 -6.18 -30.78
C TYR A 17 -14.32 -7.53 -30.55
N ASP A 18 -13.92 -8.51 -31.35
CA ASP A 18 -14.37 -9.90 -31.23
C ASP A 18 -14.23 -10.35 -29.77
N GLN A 19 -15.35 -10.70 -29.15
CA GLN A 19 -15.35 -11.47 -27.90
C GLN A 19 -14.68 -12.81 -28.22
N VAL A 20 -13.41 -12.92 -27.88
CA VAL A 20 -12.76 -14.22 -27.75
C VAL A 20 -13.52 -14.89 -26.60
N ASP A 21 -14.32 -15.92 -26.89
CA ASP A 21 -14.97 -16.74 -25.88
C ASP A 21 -13.89 -17.22 -24.90
N GLU A 22 -13.84 -16.61 -23.71
CA GLU A 22 -12.95 -17.07 -22.66
C GLU A 22 -13.33 -18.51 -22.30
N PRO A 23 -12.34 -19.41 -22.15
CA PRO A 23 -12.64 -20.78 -21.79
C PRO A 23 -13.41 -20.79 -20.46
N PRO A 24 -14.43 -21.67 -20.30
CA PRO A 24 -15.25 -21.68 -19.10
C PRO A 24 -14.37 -21.85 -17.86
N LEU A 25 -14.67 -21.06 -16.82
CA LEU A 25 -13.97 -21.12 -15.55
C LEU A 25 -14.21 -22.49 -14.88
N VAL A 26 -13.20 -23.37 -14.92
CA VAL A 26 -13.24 -24.68 -14.27
C VAL A 26 -12.33 -24.67 -13.05
N ILE A 27 -12.79 -24.05 -11.96
CA ILE A 27 -12.11 -24.14 -10.66
C ILE A 27 -12.56 -25.44 -9.97
N PRO A 28 -11.63 -26.33 -9.55
CA PRO A 28 -11.99 -27.49 -8.74
C PRO A 28 -12.67 -27.04 -7.43
N PRO A 29 -13.64 -27.80 -6.88
CA PRO A 29 -14.21 -27.49 -5.57
C PRO A 29 -13.11 -27.25 -4.53
N LEU A 30 -13.23 -26.14 -3.81
CA LEU A 30 -12.25 -25.71 -2.82
C LEU A 30 -12.61 -26.29 -1.45
N ASP A 31 -11.63 -26.84 -0.73
CA ASP A 31 -11.78 -27.26 0.66
C ASP A 31 -11.25 -26.17 1.61
N LEU A 32 -12.11 -25.21 1.90
CA LEU A 32 -11.82 -24.08 2.80
C LEU A 32 -12.04 -24.43 4.29
N SER A 33 -12.55 -25.62 4.57
CA SER A 33 -12.71 -26.14 5.94
C SER A 33 -11.39 -26.65 6.52
N ASN A 34 -10.47 -27.07 5.64
CA ASN A 34 -9.18 -27.61 6.03
C ASN A 34 -8.20 -26.50 6.45
N THR A 35 -7.59 -26.68 7.62
CA THR A 35 -6.56 -25.76 8.11
C THR A 35 -5.20 -26.19 7.56
N ALA A 36 -4.32 -25.23 7.25
CA ALA A 36 -2.93 -25.50 6.85
C ALA A 36 -2.10 -26.24 7.93
N GLY A 37 -2.67 -26.50 9.12
CA GLY A 37 -1.99 -27.07 10.29
C GLY A 37 -1.84 -26.05 11.42
N LEU A 38 -0.87 -26.30 12.31
CA LEU A 38 -0.58 -25.42 13.44
C LEU A 38 -0.07 -24.06 12.96
N SER A 39 -0.61 -22.97 13.52
CA SER A 39 -0.27 -21.58 13.16
C SER A 39 1.22 -21.26 13.27
N VAL A 40 1.94 -22.02 14.08
CA VAL A 40 3.37 -21.82 14.36
C VAL A 40 4.30 -22.47 13.33
N CYS A 41 3.78 -23.38 12.50
CA CYS A 41 4.58 -24.18 11.56
C CYS A 41 4.11 -24.05 10.10
N SER A 42 2.89 -23.59 9.85
CA SER A 42 2.33 -23.48 8.51
C SER A 42 1.74 -22.11 8.24
N THR A 43 1.60 -21.80 6.94
CA THR A 43 1.20 -20.48 6.45
C THR A 43 -0.24 -20.50 5.93
N VAL A 44 -0.43 -20.86 4.66
CA VAL A 44 -1.72 -20.84 3.93
C VAL A 44 -1.90 -22.13 3.13
N THR A 45 -3.14 -22.45 2.77
CA THR A 45 -3.44 -23.56 1.85
C THR A 45 -3.54 -23.09 0.40
N GLN A 46 -3.44 -24.03 -0.55
CA GLN A 46 -3.69 -23.76 -1.98
C GLN A 46 -5.11 -23.22 -2.18
N ASP A 47 -6.10 -23.88 -1.57
CA ASP A 47 -7.51 -23.52 -1.74
C ASP A 47 -7.82 -22.11 -1.19
N GLN A 48 -7.16 -21.69 -0.10
CA GLN A 48 -7.25 -20.31 0.39
C GLN A 48 -6.69 -19.30 -0.62
N CYS A 49 -5.56 -19.61 -1.27
CA CYS A 49 -4.99 -18.73 -2.30
C CYS A 49 -5.90 -18.65 -3.55
N ILE A 50 -6.55 -19.76 -3.92
CA ILE A 50 -7.50 -19.79 -5.05
C ILE A 50 -8.78 -19.01 -4.71
N ALA A 51 -9.33 -19.20 -3.52
CA ALA A 51 -10.47 -18.40 -3.04
C ALA A 51 -10.14 -16.90 -3.01
N HIS A 52 -8.90 -16.56 -2.65
CA HIS A 52 -8.44 -15.19 -2.70
C HIS A 52 -8.37 -14.67 -4.15
N LEU A 53 -7.79 -15.41 -5.10
CA LEU A 53 -7.80 -15.03 -6.52
C LEU A 53 -9.23 -14.79 -7.03
N LYS A 54 -10.17 -15.68 -6.70
CA LYS A 54 -11.59 -15.53 -7.03
C LYS A 54 -12.15 -14.23 -6.47
N PHE A 55 -11.88 -13.92 -5.20
CA PHE A 55 -12.31 -12.67 -4.58
C PHE A 55 -11.69 -11.42 -5.25
N LEU A 56 -10.41 -11.48 -5.63
CA LEU A 56 -9.76 -10.36 -6.33
C LEU A 56 -10.40 -10.09 -7.70
N ALA A 57 -10.77 -11.14 -8.45
CA ALA A 57 -11.49 -10.99 -9.72
C ALA A 57 -12.86 -10.30 -9.53
N VAL A 58 -13.63 -10.70 -8.51
CA VAL A 58 -14.90 -10.02 -8.16
C VAL A 58 -14.68 -8.52 -7.85
N LEU A 59 -13.56 -8.16 -7.22
CA LEU A 59 -13.23 -6.76 -6.95
C LEU A 59 -12.76 -6.00 -8.21
N ALA A 60 -12.09 -6.68 -9.15
CA ALA A 60 -11.74 -6.12 -10.44
C ALA A 60 -13.01 -5.78 -11.25
N ASP A 61 -13.95 -6.73 -11.34
CA ASP A 61 -15.25 -6.55 -11.98
C ASP A 61 -16.06 -5.43 -11.35
N LEU A 62 -16.04 -5.32 -10.00
CA LEU A 62 -16.69 -4.22 -9.30
C LEU A 62 -16.15 -2.86 -9.74
N ARG A 63 -14.83 -2.68 -9.78
CA ARG A 63 -14.22 -1.42 -10.20
C ARG A 63 -14.59 -1.11 -11.64
N ASP A 64 -14.47 -2.09 -12.53
CA ASP A 64 -14.72 -1.88 -13.95
C ASP A 64 -16.20 -1.57 -14.20
N SER A 65 -17.11 -2.27 -13.52
CA SER A 65 -18.55 -1.97 -13.55
C SER A 65 -18.85 -0.54 -13.08
N VAL A 66 -18.36 -0.15 -11.90
CA VAL A 66 -18.63 1.18 -11.32
C VAL A 66 -18.09 2.32 -12.18
N THR A 67 -16.86 2.17 -12.67
CA THR A 67 -16.18 3.26 -13.41
C THR A 67 -16.78 3.51 -14.78
N ASN A 68 -17.37 2.49 -15.40
CA ASN A 68 -18.02 2.57 -16.71
C ASN A 68 -19.47 3.12 -16.68
N ILE A 69 -20.06 3.40 -15.51
CA ILE A 69 -21.40 4.01 -15.41
C ILE A 69 -21.31 5.51 -15.73
N ASN A 70 -21.74 5.90 -16.94
CA ASN A 70 -21.79 7.30 -17.35
C ASN A 70 -22.72 8.11 -16.43
N GLY A 71 -22.26 9.29 -16.00
CA GLY A 71 -23.02 10.21 -15.16
C GLY A 71 -23.09 9.81 -13.69
N LEU A 72 -22.42 8.72 -13.28
CA LEU A 72 -22.41 8.30 -11.89
C LEU A 72 -21.84 9.41 -10.98
N PHE A 73 -22.54 9.68 -9.89
CA PHE A 73 -22.26 10.79 -8.96
C PHE A 73 -22.26 12.18 -9.62
N ASN A 74 -23.02 12.36 -10.70
CA ASN A 74 -23.04 13.56 -11.55
C ASN A 74 -21.73 13.85 -12.29
N ILE A 75 -20.81 12.87 -12.36
CA ILE A 75 -19.56 12.97 -13.12
C ILE A 75 -19.83 12.46 -14.53
N LYS A 76 -19.92 13.36 -15.51
CA LYS A 76 -20.19 13.02 -16.91
C LYS A 76 -18.91 12.58 -17.64
N ASP A 77 -19.09 11.77 -18.68
CA ASP A 77 -18.00 11.47 -19.62
C ASP A 77 -17.51 12.75 -20.33
N PRO A 78 -16.21 12.83 -20.68
CA PRO A 78 -15.63 13.98 -21.34
C PRO A 78 -16.23 14.20 -22.74
N ASP A 79 -16.39 15.47 -23.14
CA ASP A 79 -16.90 15.85 -24.45
C ASP A 79 -15.76 15.91 -25.49
N PRO A 80 -15.84 15.16 -26.61
CA PRO A 80 -14.87 15.23 -27.71
C PRO A 80 -14.61 16.64 -28.23
N ALA A 81 -15.62 17.52 -28.21
CA ALA A 81 -15.48 18.90 -28.66
C ALA A 81 -14.61 19.76 -27.72
N VAL A 82 -14.44 19.34 -26.46
CA VAL A 82 -13.67 20.06 -25.44
C VAL A 82 -12.24 19.55 -25.33
N PHE A 83 -12.03 18.24 -25.38
CA PHE A 83 -10.72 17.62 -25.07
C PHE A 83 -9.88 17.22 -26.29
N GLY A 84 -10.47 17.09 -27.48
CA GLY A 84 -9.71 16.84 -28.72
C GLY A 84 -8.77 15.64 -28.62
N ASP A 85 -7.46 15.87 -28.65
CA ASP A 85 -6.43 14.83 -28.61
C ASP A 85 -6.23 14.23 -27.20
N ASP A 86 -6.64 14.93 -26.14
CA ASP A 86 -6.47 14.52 -24.74
C ASP A 86 -7.60 13.60 -24.23
N MET A 87 -8.44 13.08 -25.13
CA MET A 87 -9.64 12.31 -24.79
C MET A 87 -9.35 11.06 -23.93
N ASN A 88 -8.26 10.34 -24.23
CA ASN A 88 -7.89 9.14 -23.47
C ASN A 88 -7.55 9.47 -22.02
N GLU A 89 -6.77 10.53 -21.79
CA GLU A 89 -6.43 10.98 -20.44
C GLU A 89 -7.67 11.52 -19.72
N ALA A 90 -8.51 12.32 -20.40
CA ALA A 90 -9.75 12.82 -19.83
C ALA A 90 -10.69 11.68 -19.37
N PHE A 91 -10.83 10.62 -20.16
CA PHE A 91 -11.61 9.44 -19.78
C PHE A 91 -11.01 8.72 -18.57
N ALA A 92 -9.69 8.52 -18.55
CA ALA A 92 -9.00 7.91 -17.41
C ALA A 92 -9.26 8.71 -16.12
N ARG A 93 -9.15 10.05 -16.16
CA ARG A 93 -9.41 10.95 -15.02
C ARG A 93 -10.85 10.89 -14.52
N VAL A 94 -11.82 10.84 -15.43
CA VAL A 94 -13.24 10.71 -15.04
C VAL A 94 -13.52 9.37 -14.37
N LYS A 95 -13.03 8.28 -14.93
CA LYS A 95 -13.19 6.93 -14.36
C LYS A 95 -12.52 6.83 -12.99
N GLU A 96 -11.30 7.34 -12.87
CA GLU A 96 -10.59 7.43 -11.60
C GLU A 96 -11.39 8.21 -10.56
N LYS A 97 -11.94 9.37 -10.93
CA LYS A 97 -12.73 10.18 -10.00
C LYS A 97 -14.01 9.47 -9.54
N ARG A 98 -14.71 8.76 -10.43
CA ARG A 98 -15.85 7.91 -10.04
C ARG A 98 -15.44 6.85 -9.02
N TRP A 99 -14.30 6.19 -9.25
CA TRP A 99 -13.76 5.21 -8.32
C TRP A 99 -13.37 5.81 -6.96
N ALA A 100 -12.78 7.01 -6.96
CA ALA A 100 -12.43 7.74 -5.75
C ALA A 100 -13.67 8.02 -4.88
N VAL A 101 -14.75 8.52 -5.49
CA VAL A 101 -16.02 8.82 -4.79
C VAL A 101 -16.68 7.53 -4.30
N TYR A 102 -16.70 6.47 -5.11
CA TYR A 102 -17.24 5.17 -4.71
C TYR A 102 -16.50 4.61 -3.48
N THR A 103 -15.18 4.68 -3.50
CA THR A 103 -14.31 4.20 -2.42
C THR A 103 -14.49 5.02 -1.14
N ALA A 104 -14.58 6.35 -1.25
CA ALA A 104 -14.87 7.22 -0.10
C ALA A 104 -16.21 6.88 0.58
N ARG A 105 -17.24 6.60 -0.24
CA ARG A 105 -18.55 6.11 0.25
C ARG A 105 -18.44 4.73 0.90
N ALA A 106 -17.68 3.82 0.29
CA ALA A 106 -17.47 2.46 0.82
C ALA A 106 -16.78 2.50 2.20
N VAL A 107 -15.78 3.37 2.38
CA VAL A 107 -15.09 3.56 3.68
C VAL A 107 -16.03 4.14 4.74
N ASP A 108 -16.93 5.04 4.38
CA ASP A 108 -17.93 5.58 5.31
C ASP A 108 -18.97 4.53 5.72
N ARG A 109 -19.41 3.70 4.75
CA ARG A 109 -20.28 2.54 4.98
C ARG A 109 -19.59 1.51 5.86
N TYR A 110 -18.31 1.20 5.60
CA TYR A 110 -17.46 0.34 6.45
C TYR A 110 -17.32 0.90 7.86
N THR A 111 -17.10 2.20 8.03
CA THR A 111 -17.01 2.86 9.34
C THR A 111 -18.29 2.67 10.15
N THR A 112 -19.45 2.83 9.49
CA THR A 112 -20.76 2.64 10.11
C THR A 112 -20.99 1.17 10.49
N TRP A 113 -20.69 0.24 9.57
CA TRP A 113 -20.79 -1.19 9.83
C TRP A 113 -19.87 -1.63 10.97
N TRP A 114 -18.60 -1.25 10.95
CA TRP A 114 -17.63 -1.55 12.01
C TRP A 114 -18.11 -1.07 13.38
N THR A 115 -18.56 0.18 13.46
CA THR A 115 -18.96 0.79 14.74
C THR A 115 -20.23 0.15 15.30
N LYS A 116 -21.17 -0.26 14.44
CA LYS A 116 -22.47 -0.79 14.88
C LYS A 116 -22.51 -2.31 15.02
N TYR A 117 -21.69 -3.02 14.26
CA TYR A 117 -21.74 -4.48 14.12
C TYR A 117 -20.56 -5.18 14.81
N ILE A 118 -19.37 -4.60 14.70
CA ILE A 118 -18.11 -5.25 15.14
C ILE A 118 -17.67 -4.73 16.51
N SER A 119 -17.72 -3.42 16.71
CA SER A 119 -17.18 -2.77 17.90
C SER A 119 -18.15 -2.78 19.08
N THR A 120 -17.62 -2.94 20.30
CA THR A 120 -18.41 -2.92 21.55
C THR A 120 -17.90 -1.85 22.53
N SER A 121 -18.70 -1.54 23.55
CA SER A 121 -18.50 -0.40 24.45
C SER A 121 -17.35 -0.52 25.47
N ASN A 122 -16.67 -1.67 25.57
CA ASN A 122 -15.70 -1.94 26.65
C ASN A 122 -14.23 -1.76 26.23
N CYS A 123 -13.87 -0.54 25.82
CA CYS A 123 -12.51 -0.20 25.37
C CYS A 123 -11.45 -0.39 26.47
N ARG A 124 -10.24 -0.79 26.07
CA ARG A 124 -9.08 -0.92 26.97
C ARG A 124 -8.59 0.44 27.47
N LYS A 125 -8.27 0.52 28.76
CA LYS A 125 -7.76 1.73 29.45
C LYS A 125 -6.25 1.65 29.67
N LEU A 126 -5.61 2.78 30.00
CA LEU A 126 -4.17 2.84 30.29
C LEU A 126 -3.70 1.82 31.34
N GLN A 127 -4.47 1.64 32.42
CA GLN A 127 -4.16 0.65 33.46
C GLN A 127 -4.08 -0.79 32.91
N ASP A 128 -4.84 -1.09 31.86
CA ASP A 128 -4.84 -2.44 31.27
C ASP A 128 -3.50 -2.69 30.57
N LEU A 129 -2.87 -1.67 29.97
CA LEU A 129 -1.53 -1.78 29.38
C LEU A 129 -0.42 -1.97 30.43
N GLU A 130 -0.69 -1.69 31.69
CA GLU A 130 0.27 -1.90 32.79
C GLU A 130 0.11 -3.28 33.43
N SER A 131 -1.03 -3.93 33.22
CA SER A 131 -1.32 -5.28 33.72
C SER A 131 -0.59 -6.35 32.93
N SER A 132 -0.02 -7.35 33.60
CA SER A 132 0.60 -8.51 32.97
C SER A 132 -0.38 -9.31 32.09
N SER A 133 -1.70 -9.19 32.32
CA SER A 133 -2.71 -9.80 31.46
C SER A 133 -2.74 -9.23 30.04
N TYR A 134 -2.14 -8.05 29.81
CA TYR A 134 -2.08 -7.43 28.48
C TYR A 134 -1.21 -8.21 27.50
N ASP A 135 -0.23 -8.96 28.00
CA ASP A 135 0.60 -9.86 27.17
C ASP A 135 -0.25 -10.94 26.47
N LEU A 136 -1.46 -11.20 26.96
CA LEU A 136 -2.42 -12.17 26.43
C LEU A 136 -3.55 -11.53 25.62
N VAL A 137 -3.45 -10.23 25.26
CA VAL A 137 -4.53 -9.51 24.55
C VAL A 137 -4.84 -10.10 23.17
N THR A 138 -3.92 -10.87 22.59
CA THR A 138 -4.12 -11.58 21.32
C THR A 138 -4.75 -12.97 21.50
N GLN A 139 -4.92 -13.46 22.73
CA GLN A 139 -5.53 -14.75 23.03
C GLN A 139 -7.04 -14.59 23.23
N HIS A 140 -7.79 -14.83 22.17
CA HIS A 140 -9.25 -14.69 22.13
C HIS A 140 -9.89 -15.90 21.43
N SER A 141 -11.21 -16.05 21.62
CA SER A 141 -11.99 -17.05 20.90
C SER A 141 -12.51 -16.44 19.59
N PRO A 142 -12.46 -17.17 18.47
CA PRO A 142 -12.97 -16.66 17.20
C PRO A 142 -14.49 -16.46 17.28
N CYS A 143 -14.98 -15.34 16.73
CA CYS A 143 -16.41 -15.21 16.45
C CYS A 143 -16.81 -16.14 15.28
N LYS A 144 -18.10 -16.49 15.21
CA LYS A 144 -18.63 -17.30 14.12
C LYS A 144 -19.29 -16.41 13.07
N TRP A 145 -18.80 -16.52 11.85
CA TRP A 145 -19.41 -15.92 10.67
C TRP A 145 -20.48 -16.85 10.08
N PHE A 146 -21.47 -16.28 9.39
CA PHE A 146 -22.42 -17.04 8.56
C PHE A 146 -22.99 -16.12 7.46
N PRO A 147 -23.53 -16.66 6.35
CA PRO A 147 -23.93 -15.85 5.19
C PRO A 147 -24.84 -14.67 5.53
N GLY A 148 -25.85 -14.89 6.39
CA GLY A 148 -26.81 -13.86 6.80
C GLY A 148 -26.25 -12.68 7.59
N ILE A 149 -24.96 -12.64 7.91
CA ILE A 149 -24.29 -11.51 8.56
C ILE A 149 -23.14 -10.93 7.75
N MET A 150 -22.92 -11.43 6.53
CA MET A 150 -21.90 -10.89 5.65
C MET A 150 -22.29 -9.49 5.18
N PRO A 151 -21.34 -8.55 5.12
CA PRO A 151 -21.62 -7.23 4.62
C PRO A 151 -21.66 -7.22 3.07
N PRO A 152 -22.12 -6.11 2.46
CA PRO A 152 -21.99 -5.88 1.02
C PRO A 152 -20.54 -5.95 0.51
N LEU A 153 -20.37 -6.18 -0.79
CA LEU A 153 -19.08 -6.33 -1.45
C LEU A 153 -18.16 -5.11 -1.27
N ASP A 154 -18.70 -3.90 -1.29
CA ASP A 154 -17.91 -2.67 -1.11
C ASP A 154 -17.30 -2.57 0.30
N ILE A 155 -17.98 -3.10 1.31
CA ILE A 155 -17.49 -3.20 2.68
C ILE A 155 -16.48 -4.35 2.82
N LEU A 156 -16.69 -5.48 2.14
CA LEU A 156 -15.70 -6.56 2.07
C LEU A 156 -14.38 -6.08 1.46
N MET A 157 -14.43 -5.27 0.40
CA MET A 157 -13.26 -4.65 -0.22
C MET A 157 -12.47 -3.80 0.78
N VAL A 158 -13.15 -2.93 1.52
CA VAL A 158 -12.50 -2.08 2.55
C VAL A 158 -11.96 -2.94 3.69
N TRP A 159 -12.69 -3.97 4.12
CA TRP A 159 -12.25 -4.88 5.18
C TRP A 159 -11.00 -5.64 4.78
N HIS A 160 -10.95 -6.17 3.55
CA HIS A 160 -9.78 -6.82 2.96
C HIS A 160 -8.55 -5.90 3.02
N ALA A 161 -8.64 -4.69 2.46
CA ALA A 161 -7.53 -3.73 2.48
C ALA A 161 -7.10 -3.34 3.91
N HIS A 162 -8.04 -3.25 4.85
CA HIS A 162 -7.74 -2.99 6.26
C HIS A 162 -6.93 -4.15 6.88
N MET A 163 -7.30 -5.40 6.63
CA MET A 163 -6.60 -6.58 7.17
C MET A 163 -5.20 -6.78 6.59
N LEU A 164 -4.96 -6.32 5.35
CA LEU A 164 -3.62 -6.32 4.72
C LEU A 164 -2.64 -5.32 5.36
N ASN A 165 -3.07 -4.58 6.37
CA ASN A 165 -2.23 -3.73 7.21
C ASN A 165 -2.20 -4.30 8.65
N PRO A 166 -1.46 -5.40 8.88
CA PRO A 166 -1.68 -6.28 10.03
C PRO A 166 -1.50 -5.59 11.40
N ARG A 167 -0.54 -4.65 11.53
CA ARG A 167 -0.37 -3.88 12.77
C ARG A 167 -1.45 -2.82 12.99
N ALA A 168 -1.92 -2.18 11.92
CA ALA A 168 -3.01 -1.21 12.00
C ALA A 168 -4.34 -1.90 12.34
N PHE A 169 -4.63 -3.03 11.68
CA PHE A 169 -5.81 -3.84 11.96
C PHE A 169 -5.81 -4.36 13.41
N LEU A 170 -4.68 -4.87 13.91
CA LEU A 170 -4.54 -5.27 15.31
C LEU A 170 -4.81 -4.10 16.26
N GLU A 171 -4.28 -2.90 15.97
CA GLU A 171 -4.53 -1.71 16.78
C GLU A 171 -6.03 -1.40 16.89
N ASP A 172 -6.71 -1.36 15.75
CA ASP A 172 -8.14 -1.03 15.70
C ASP A 172 -9.01 -2.13 16.30
N CYS A 173 -8.61 -3.41 16.20
CA CYS A 173 -9.26 -4.50 16.91
C CYS A 173 -9.12 -4.38 18.43
N ILE A 174 -7.94 -4.02 18.94
CA ILE A 174 -7.74 -3.80 20.38
C ILE A 174 -8.55 -2.59 20.86
N ARG A 175 -8.54 -1.48 20.11
CA ARG A 175 -9.27 -0.24 20.45
C ARG A 175 -10.78 -0.44 20.38
N GLY A 176 -11.25 -1.11 19.33
CA GLY A 176 -12.66 -1.34 19.04
C GLY A 176 -13.25 -2.55 19.76
N VAL A 177 -12.46 -3.30 20.54
CA VAL A 177 -12.88 -4.54 21.23
C VAL A 177 -13.38 -5.59 20.21
N ALA A 178 -12.65 -5.72 19.10
CA ALA A 178 -12.96 -6.60 17.98
C ALA A 178 -11.95 -7.75 17.85
N MET A 179 -11.35 -8.18 18.96
CA MET A 179 -10.35 -9.24 18.97
C MET A 179 -10.93 -10.61 18.57
N ASP A 180 -12.21 -10.85 18.83
CA ASP A 180 -12.87 -12.10 18.39
C ASP A 180 -12.98 -12.16 16.85
N ALA A 181 -13.23 -11.02 16.20
CA ALA A 181 -13.19 -10.88 14.74
C ALA A 181 -11.77 -10.96 14.20
N TRP A 182 -10.79 -10.41 14.93
CA TRP A 182 -9.37 -10.57 14.60
C TRP A 182 -8.96 -12.06 14.62
N VAL A 183 -9.34 -12.82 15.66
CA VAL A 183 -9.03 -14.26 15.70
C VAL A 183 -9.77 -15.05 14.63
N ALA A 184 -11.03 -14.71 14.33
CA ALA A 184 -11.81 -15.37 13.29
C ALA A 184 -11.21 -15.19 11.88
N GLY A 185 -10.58 -14.05 11.62
CA GLY A 185 -10.00 -13.73 10.31
C GLY A 185 -11.06 -13.51 9.23
N PHE A 186 -10.59 -13.48 7.98
CA PHE A 186 -11.43 -13.28 6.81
C PHE A 186 -12.19 -14.59 6.49
N PRO A 187 -13.54 -14.58 6.45
CA PRO A 187 -14.33 -15.80 6.40
C PRO A 187 -14.41 -16.41 4.99
N TRP A 188 -13.29 -16.97 4.52
CA TRP A 188 -13.15 -17.50 3.16
C TRP A 188 -14.25 -18.48 2.76
N GLU A 189 -14.56 -19.47 3.60
CA GLU A 189 -15.59 -20.48 3.31
C GLU A 189 -16.95 -19.83 3.01
N ILE A 190 -17.33 -18.82 3.79
CA ILE A 190 -18.62 -18.16 3.64
C ILE A 190 -18.61 -17.21 2.44
N ILE A 191 -17.53 -16.44 2.28
CA ILE A 191 -17.41 -15.50 1.14
C ILE A 191 -17.40 -16.27 -0.17
N ASP A 192 -16.64 -17.37 -0.27
CA ASP A 192 -16.64 -18.21 -1.46
C ASP A 192 -18.02 -18.81 -1.76
N SER A 193 -18.76 -19.23 -0.72
CA SER A 193 -20.14 -19.72 -0.86
C SER A 193 -21.14 -18.64 -1.33
N CYS A 194 -20.78 -17.36 -1.14
CA CYS A 194 -21.57 -16.22 -1.58
C CYS A 194 -21.16 -15.70 -2.96
N ILE A 195 -20.13 -16.25 -3.61
CA ILE A 195 -19.71 -15.84 -4.96
C ILE A 195 -20.11 -16.92 -5.95
N ASP A 196 -20.97 -16.57 -6.90
CA ASP A 196 -21.33 -17.45 -8.00
C ASP A 196 -20.11 -17.74 -8.89
N TYR A 197 -19.89 -19.02 -9.20
CA TYR A 197 -18.69 -19.47 -9.90
C TYR A 197 -18.74 -19.23 -11.42
N GLN A 198 -19.90 -18.95 -11.99
CA GLN A 198 -20.07 -18.67 -13.42
C GLN A 198 -20.12 -17.18 -13.68
N THR A 199 -20.88 -16.45 -12.86
CA THR A 199 -21.10 -15.01 -13.07
C THR A 199 -20.12 -14.14 -12.32
N MET A 200 -19.37 -14.70 -11.35
CA MET A 200 -18.49 -13.95 -10.44
C MET A 200 -19.24 -12.87 -9.63
N GLU A 201 -20.57 -13.01 -9.50
CA GLU A 201 -21.39 -12.08 -8.71
C GLU A 201 -21.42 -12.49 -7.24
N TYR A 202 -21.25 -11.50 -6.36
CA TYR A 202 -21.37 -11.68 -4.92
C TYR A 202 -22.82 -11.50 -4.44
N ASN A 203 -23.36 -12.52 -3.77
CA ASN A 203 -24.70 -12.52 -3.19
C ASN A 203 -24.72 -13.22 -1.81
N ALA A 204 -24.87 -12.42 -0.75
CA ALA A 204 -24.99 -12.91 0.64
C ALA A 204 -26.43 -13.32 1.05
N GLY A 205 -27.39 -13.17 0.14
CA GLY A 205 -28.81 -13.47 0.33
C GLY A 205 -29.59 -12.38 1.08
N GLN A 206 -30.91 -12.39 0.88
CA GLN A 206 -31.84 -11.37 1.41
C GLN A 206 -31.79 -11.18 2.94
N THR A 207 -31.43 -12.24 3.68
CA THR A 207 -31.27 -12.15 5.14
C THR A 207 -30.12 -11.20 5.52
N ALA A 208 -29.00 -11.26 4.80
CA ALA A 208 -27.86 -10.37 5.02
C ALA A 208 -28.24 -8.93 4.67
N GLU A 209 -28.93 -8.74 3.54
CA GLU A 209 -29.42 -7.44 3.09
C GLU A 209 -30.33 -6.77 4.12
N ALA A 210 -31.37 -7.48 4.56
CA ALA A 210 -32.32 -6.98 5.53
C ALA A 210 -31.65 -6.64 6.87
N ARG A 211 -30.74 -7.49 7.35
CA ARG A 211 -30.01 -7.26 8.60
C ARG A 211 -29.05 -6.08 8.49
N PHE A 212 -28.35 -5.94 7.37
CA PHE A 212 -27.45 -4.82 7.12
C PHE A 212 -28.22 -3.50 7.14
N LEU A 213 -29.35 -3.42 6.41
CA LEU A 213 -30.22 -2.25 6.40
C LEU A 213 -30.77 -1.94 7.79
N GLN A 214 -31.27 -2.94 8.51
CA GLN A 214 -31.81 -2.77 9.86
C GLN A 214 -30.76 -2.23 10.84
N THR A 215 -29.53 -2.72 10.76
CA THR A 215 -28.46 -2.34 11.70
C THR A 215 -27.85 -1.00 11.35
N THR A 216 -27.52 -0.80 10.08
CA THR A 216 -26.75 0.38 9.64
C THR A 216 -27.64 1.56 9.29
N GLY A 217 -28.87 1.32 8.81
CA GLY A 217 -29.73 2.32 8.19
C GLY A 217 -29.28 2.71 6.77
N LEU A 218 -28.36 1.96 6.18
CA LEU A 218 -27.80 2.22 4.85
C LEU A 218 -28.31 1.18 3.84
N PRO A 219 -28.51 1.56 2.57
CA PRO A 219 -28.92 0.61 1.53
C PRO A 219 -27.82 -0.44 1.30
N TRP A 220 -28.21 -1.65 0.88
CA TRP A 220 -27.25 -2.73 0.62
C TRP A 220 -26.27 -2.37 -0.49
N ASP A 221 -26.75 -1.83 -1.61
CA ASP A 221 -25.90 -1.35 -2.68
C ASP A 221 -25.39 0.07 -2.38
N ASN A 222 -24.08 0.27 -2.54
CA ASN A 222 -23.45 1.60 -2.42
C ASN A 222 -24.10 2.60 -3.39
N LEU A 223 -24.42 2.21 -4.62
CA LEU A 223 -24.95 3.12 -5.65
C LEU A 223 -26.35 3.66 -5.32
N GLN A 224 -27.11 2.96 -4.47
CA GLN A 224 -28.43 3.40 -3.99
C GLN A 224 -28.36 4.41 -2.83
N GLY A 225 -27.16 4.68 -2.29
CA GLY A 225 -26.95 5.67 -1.24
C GLY A 225 -27.13 7.12 -1.74
N ALA A 226 -27.46 8.03 -0.82
CA ALA A 226 -27.64 9.45 -1.12
C ALA A 226 -26.37 10.09 -1.73
N LEU A 227 -26.58 11.09 -2.60
CA LEU A 227 -25.50 11.92 -3.16
C LEU A 227 -24.93 12.91 -2.14
N GLU A 228 -25.56 13.02 -0.98
CA GLU A 228 -25.10 13.84 0.13
C GLU A 228 -24.71 13.00 1.35
N LYS A 229 -23.75 13.49 2.11
CA LYS A 229 -23.30 12.98 3.40
C LYS A 229 -23.78 13.89 4.51
N SER A 230 -24.32 13.29 5.58
CA SER A 230 -24.60 14.03 6.80
C SER A 230 -23.32 14.31 7.61
N LEU A 231 -23.13 15.56 7.99
CA LEU A 231 -21.99 16.04 8.76
C LEU A 231 -22.47 16.91 9.94
N HIS A 232 -21.77 16.86 11.07
CA HIS A 232 -22.04 17.74 12.21
C HIS A 232 -20.98 18.83 12.28
N CYS A 233 -21.42 20.09 12.42
CA CYS A 233 -20.50 21.21 12.61
C CYS A 233 -19.61 20.96 13.85
N PRO A 234 -18.27 20.94 13.71
CA PRO A 234 -17.41 20.69 14.85
C PRO A 234 -17.51 21.75 15.93
N ASN A 235 -17.90 22.96 15.54
CA ASN A 235 -18.14 24.08 16.43
C ASN A 235 -19.52 24.01 17.12
N CYS A 236 -20.61 24.35 16.42
CA CYS A 236 -21.94 24.48 17.03
C CYS A 236 -22.79 23.19 17.05
N LYS A 237 -22.25 22.06 16.57
CA LYS A 237 -22.91 20.74 16.50
C LYS A 237 -24.14 20.64 15.60
N HIS A 238 -24.50 21.70 14.88
CA HIS A 238 -25.58 21.67 13.90
C HIS A 238 -25.31 20.61 12.82
N GLN A 239 -26.29 19.74 12.58
CA GLN A 239 -26.25 18.74 11.52
C GLN A 239 -26.55 19.40 10.17
N MET A 240 -25.76 19.09 9.16
CA MET A 240 -25.93 19.57 7.79
C MET A 240 -25.70 18.43 6.79
N SER A 241 -26.11 18.67 5.55
CA SER A 241 -25.87 17.77 4.42
C SER A 241 -24.81 18.40 3.51
N VAL A 242 -23.84 17.61 3.07
CA VAL A 242 -22.78 18.05 2.14
C VAL A 242 -22.72 17.08 0.97
N GLN A 243 -22.49 17.57 -0.25
CA GLN A 243 -22.36 16.70 -1.41
C GLN A 243 -21.12 15.81 -1.28
N TRP A 244 -21.19 14.58 -1.80
CA TRP A 244 -20.01 13.72 -1.88
C TRP A 244 -18.96 14.29 -2.82
N THR A 245 -19.37 14.90 -3.92
CA THR A 245 -18.47 15.48 -4.93
C THR A 245 -19.22 16.55 -5.70
N ASP A 246 -18.51 17.59 -6.14
CA ASP A 246 -18.97 18.52 -7.18
C ASP A 246 -18.07 18.43 -8.43
N ALA A 247 -17.35 17.31 -8.57
CA ALA A 247 -16.36 17.08 -9.61
C ALA A 247 -16.86 17.36 -11.03
N GLN A 248 -16.09 18.19 -11.73
CA GLN A 248 -16.19 18.43 -13.15
C GLN A 248 -14.78 18.36 -13.73
N VAL A 249 -14.61 17.63 -14.83
CA VAL A 249 -13.36 17.61 -15.59
C VAL A 249 -13.40 18.73 -16.63
N SER A 250 -12.33 19.52 -16.70
CA SER A 250 -12.15 20.58 -17.68
C SER A 250 -10.66 20.75 -17.98
N PRO A 251 -10.27 21.17 -19.20
CA PRO A 251 -8.90 21.52 -19.48
C PRO A 251 -8.41 22.73 -18.65
N PRO A 252 -7.12 22.81 -18.30
CA PRO A 252 -6.09 21.82 -18.58
C PRO A 252 -6.17 20.63 -17.60
N LEU A 253 -5.85 19.41 -18.08
CA LEU A 253 -6.02 18.18 -17.30
C LEU A 253 -5.08 18.12 -16.09
N ASP A 254 -3.93 18.79 -16.12
CA ASP A 254 -3.01 18.87 -14.98
C ASP A 254 -3.62 19.50 -13.72
N GLN A 255 -4.71 20.27 -13.88
CA GLN A 255 -5.47 20.93 -12.79
C GLN A 255 -6.84 20.27 -12.55
N ALA A 256 -7.07 19.08 -13.12
CA ALA A 256 -8.35 18.38 -12.97
C ALA A 256 -8.70 18.17 -11.48
N PHE A 257 -9.93 18.57 -11.12
CA PHE A 257 -10.51 18.48 -9.77
C PHE A 257 -9.88 19.37 -8.69
N GLU A 258 -8.95 20.26 -9.02
CA GLU A 258 -8.34 21.17 -8.04
C GLU A 258 -9.36 22.14 -7.41
N HIS A 259 -10.44 22.46 -8.14
CA HIS A 259 -11.48 23.39 -7.68
C HIS A 259 -12.75 22.68 -7.16
N CYS A 260 -12.64 21.41 -6.79
CA CYS A 260 -13.75 20.62 -6.27
C CYS A 260 -13.77 20.61 -4.74
N HIS A 261 -14.96 20.74 -4.16
CA HIS A 261 -15.17 21.04 -2.75
C HIS A 261 -16.16 20.09 -2.05
N GLY A 262 -16.59 19.02 -2.70
CA GLY A 262 -17.36 17.95 -2.07
C GLY A 262 -16.55 17.13 -1.05
N PHE A 263 -17.24 16.31 -0.25
CA PHE A 263 -16.61 15.58 0.86
C PHE A 263 -15.60 14.50 0.43
N ALA A 264 -15.67 14.01 -0.81
CA ALA A 264 -14.72 13.09 -1.41
C ALA A 264 -13.63 13.82 -2.24
N ASP A 265 -13.62 15.15 -2.21
CA ASP A 265 -12.66 15.98 -2.93
C ASP A 265 -11.53 16.43 -2.02
N LYS A 266 -10.32 16.58 -2.58
CA LYS A 266 -9.12 17.01 -1.85
C LYS A 266 -9.34 18.32 -1.09
N ASN A 267 -10.03 19.27 -1.71
CA ASN A 267 -10.22 20.63 -1.22
C ASN A 267 -11.61 20.84 -0.59
N PHE A 268 -12.17 19.79 0.02
CA PHE A 268 -13.44 19.87 0.77
C PHE A 268 -13.49 21.12 1.67
N GLU A 269 -14.50 21.95 1.43
CA GLU A 269 -14.80 23.11 2.25
C GLU A 269 -16.31 23.31 2.33
N GLN A 270 -16.82 23.42 3.56
CA GLN A 270 -18.23 23.74 3.82
C GLN A 270 -18.35 24.78 4.92
N SER A 271 -19.09 25.86 4.67
CA SER A 271 -19.48 26.80 5.72
C SER A 271 -20.72 26.30 6.47
N CYS A 272 -20.65 26.29 7.81
CA CYS A 272 -21.80 25.97 8.64
C CYS A 272 -22.91 27.02 8.45
N PRO A 273 -24.16 26.63 8.14
CA PRO A 273 -25.23 27.59 7.89
C PRO A 273 -25.57 28.45 9.12
N VAL A 274 -25.37 27.90 10.32
CA VAL A 274 -25.69 28.54 11.61
C VAL A 274 -24.56 29.42 12.12
N CYS A 275 -23.38 28.86 12.37
CA CYS A 275 -22.27 29.60 13.00
C CYS A 275 -21.19 30.10 12.02
N LYS A 276 -21.37 29.86 10.72
CA LYS A 276 -20.45 30.27 9.62
C LYS A 276 -19.03 29.70 9.70
N PHE A 277 -18.75 28.83 10.66
CA PHE A 277 -17.48 28.12 10.78
C PHE A 277 -17.17 27.33 9.51
N SER A 278 -15.97 27.53 8.94
CA SER A 278 -15.47 26.78 7.77
C SER A 278 -15.00 25.40 8.21
N ILE A 279 -15.52 24.36 7.56
CA ILE A 279 -15.25 22.96 7.84
C ILE A 279 -14.47 22.39 6.67
N THR A 280 -13.25 21.92 6.95
CA THR A 280 -12.36 21.26 5.98
C THR A 280 -11.93 19.89 6.49
N HIS A 281 -11.33 19.05 5.64
CA HIS A 281 -10.77 17.76 6.08
C HIS A 281 -9.75 17.93 7.22
N ASP A 282 -8.89 18.94 7.13
CA ASP A 282 -7.89 19.23 8.15
C ASP A 282 -8.50 19.59 9.51
N VAL A 283 -9.57 20.39 9.50
CA VAL A 283 -10.33 20.67 10.70
C VAL A 283 -10.89 19.36 11.28
N LEU A 284 -11.49 18.49 10.47
CA LEU A 284 -12.02 17.21 10.94
C LEU A 284 -10.93 16.31 11.56
N ARG A 285 -9.72 16.28 10.99
CA ARG A 285 -8.56 15.55 11.52
C ARG A 285 -8.10 16.10 12.87
N VAL A 286 -8.04 17.42 13.04
CA VAL A 286 -7.74 18.05 14.34
C VAL A 286 -8.84 17.76 15.37
N GLN A 287 -10.10 17.71 14.95
CA GLN A 287 -11.21 17.40 15.86
C GLN A 287 -11.24 15.93 16.28
N LYS A 288 -10.81 15.01 15.40
CA LYS A 288 -10.52 13.62 15.77
C LYS A 288 -9.45 13.56 16.86
N PHE A 289 -8.32 14.26 16.69
CA PHE A 289 -7.27 14.33 17.69
C PHE A 289 -7.76 14.88 19.04
N ARG A 290 -8.58 15.95 19.03
CA ARG A 290 -9.22 16.49 20.23
C ARG A 290 -10.13 15.49 20.93
N LYS A 291 -10.91 14.73 20.17
CA LYS A 291 -11.78 13.67 20.72
C LYS A 291 -10.93 12.66 21.48
N ASP A 292 -9.81 12.23 20.91
CA ASP A 292 -8.90 11.27 21.54
C ASP A 292 -8.22 11.86 22.80
N ILE A 293 -7.83 13.14 22.81
CA ILE A 293 -7.35 13.80 24.04
C ILE A 293 -8.42 13.78 25.13
N LYS A 294 -9.67 14.13 24.78
CA LYS A 294 -10.77 14.12 25.75
C LYS A 294 -10.98 12.70 26.30
N SER A 295 -10.96 11.69 25.43
CA SER A 295 -11.06 10.28 25.82
C SER A 295 -9.90 9.83 26.72
N LEU A 296 -8.68 10.29 26.46
CA LEU A 296 -7.51 10.04 27.31
C LEU A 296 -7.66 10.67 28.69
N LEU A 297 -8.06 11.95 28.77
CA LEU A 297 -8.14 12.70 30.02
C LEU A 297 -9.34 12.30 30.89
N LEU A 298 -10.49 11.99 30.26
CA LEU A 298 -11.74 11.71 30.98
C LEU A 298 -11.96 10.23 31.25
N SER A 299 -11.52 9.37 30.31
CA SER A 299 -11.84 7.93 30.32
C SER A 299 -10.60 7.05 30.36
N GLU A 300 -9.39 7.64 30.44
CA GLU A 300 -8.11 6.92 30.46
C GLU A 300 -7.93 6.00 29.24
N LEU A 301 -8.53 6.37 28.09
CA LEU A 301 -8.36 5.61 26.85
C LEU A 301 -7.01 5.99 26.19
N PRO A 302 -6.16 5.02 25.84
CA PRO A 302 -4.86 5.29 25.22
C PRO A 302 -5.00 6.05 23.90
N MET A 303 -4.05 6.93 23.62
CA MET A 303 -3.92 7.55 22.31
C MET A 303 -3.66 6.47 21.24
N PRO A 304 -4.21 6.62 20.03
CA PRO A 304 -3.87 5.78 18.88
C PRO A 304 -2.34 5.65 18.68
N GLY A 305 -1.86 4.53 18.16
CA GLY A 305 -0.44 4.27 17.92
C GLY A 305 0.38 3.90 19.17
N THR A 306 -0.25 3.70 20.34
CA THR A 306 0.46 3.47 21.61
C THR A 306 0.22 2.09 22.26
N LEU A 307 -0.40 1.16 21.53
CA LEU A 307 -0.85 -0.13 22.09
C LEU A 307 0.19 -1.26 22.05
N PHE A 308 1.27 -1.12 21.29
CA PHE A 308 2.30 -2.17 21.17
C PHE A 308 3.71 -1.58 21.11
N ASP A 309 4.72 -2.43 21.28
CA ASP A 309 6.12 -2.01 21.22
C ASP A 309 6.57 -1.65 19.79
N LEU A 310 7.86 -1.36 19.58
CA LEU A 310 8.39 -1.04 18.24
C LEU A 310 8.31 -2.20 17.24
N ARG A 311 8.15 -3.42 17.74
CA ARG A 311 8.15 -4.65 16.94
C ARG A 311 6.72 -5.11 16.62
N GLY A 312 5.73 -4.30 16.95
CA GLY A 312 4.32 -4.61 16.71
C GLY A 312 3.72 -5.57 17.73
N VAL A 313 4.43 -5.90 18.83
CA VAL A 313 3.96 -6.88 19.81
C VAL A 313 3.32 -6.17 21.00
N PRO A 314 2.03 -6.44 21.32
CA PRO A 314 1.41 -5.94 22.54
C PRO A 314 2.14 -6.50 23.77
N ARG A 315 2.61 -5.62 24.65
CA ARG A 315 3.30 -6.00 25.88
C ARG A 315 2.95 -5.07 27.02
N ALA A 316 2.80 -5.63 28.21
CA ALA A 316 2.57 -4.87 29.42
C ALA A 316 3.76 -3.95 29.74
N VAL A 317 3.47 -2.70 30.09
CA VAL A 317 4.48 -1.66 30.39
C VAL A 317 4.34 -1.18 31.83
N SER A 318 4.65 -2.06 32.81
CA SER A 318 4.50 -1.79 34.25
C SER A 318 5.73 -1.14 34.92
N ARG A 319 6.74 -0.71 34.15
CA ARG A 319 8.07 -0.40 34.69
C ARG A 319 8.24 1.09 34.99
N SER A 320 8.79 1.41 36.16
CA SER A 320 9.10 2.78 36.58
C SER A 320 10.21 3.43 35.76
N ASP A 321 11.11 2.65 35.17
CA ASP A 321 12.24 3.11 34.36
C ASP A 321 11.81 3.61 32.97
N ARG A 322 12.06 4.90 32.69
CA ARG A 322 11.88 5.56 31.38
C ARG A 322 12.35 4.72 30.19
N ARG A 323 13.54 4.07 30.26
CA ARG A 323 14.08 3.30 29.12
C ARG A 323 13.17 2.13 28.75
N ARG A 324 12.44 1.58 29.72
CA ARG A 324 11.57 0.42 29.53
C ARG A 324 10.10 0.80 29.26
N ARG A 325 9.72 2.06 29.48
CA ARG A 325 8.36 2.60 29.22
C ARG A 325 8.27 3.59 28.06
N GLN A 326 9.24 3.56 27.14
CA GLN A 326 9.25 4.42 25.96
C GLN A 326 7.96 4.31 25.11
N PRO A 327 7.31 3.14 24.94
CA PRO A 327 6.05 3.04 24.19
C PRO A 327 4.87 3.86 24.75
N THR A 328 4.86 4.14 26.05
CA THR A 328 3.78 4.92 26.67
C THR A 328 4.05 6.43 26.69
N PHE A 329 5.19 6.88 26.13
CA PHE A 329 5.57 8.28 26.11
C PHE A 329 4.49 9.21 25.53
N PRO A 330 3.85 8.91 24.38
CA PRO A 330 2.83 9.83 23.86
C PRO A 330 1.62 9.98 24.80
N ASN A 331 1.16 8.91 25.44
CA ASN A 331 0.09 8.98 26.43
C ASN A 331 0.48 9.91 27.60
N ARG A 332 1.67 9.71 28.18
CA ARG A 332 2.16 10.54 29.29
C ARG A 332 2.33 12.01 28.88
N PHE A 333 2.88 12.25 27.70
CA PHE A 333 3.08 13.60 27.15
C PHE A 333 1.74 14.31 26.95
N ILE A 334 0.80 13.68 26.22
CA ILE A 334 -0.52 14.27 25.96
C ILE A 334 -1.32 14.47 27.25
N LYS A 335 -1.23 13.57 28.25
CA LYS A 335 -1.83 13.81 29.57
C LYS A 335 -1.30 15.07 30.25
N ALA A 336 0.01 15.33 30.14
CA ALA A 336 0.63 16.50 30.78
C ALA A 336 0.24 17.84 30.12
N ILE A 337 0.01 17.85 28.80
CA ILE A 337 -0.27 19.08 28.04
C ILE A 337 -1.72 19.23 27.58
N GLY A 338 -2.55 18.20 27.77
CA GLY A 338 -3.84 18.04 27.12
C GLY A 338 -4.80 19.21 27.34
N SER A 339 -4.87 19.76 28.55
CA SER A 339 -5.74 20.92 28.85
C SER A 339 -5.35 22.17 28.05
N SER A 340 -4.04 22.46 27.94
CA SER A 340 -3.55 23.58 27.13
C SER A 340 -3.81 23.32 25.64
N LEU A 341 -3.58 22.10 25.18
CA LEU A 341 -3.78 21.73 23.79
C LEU A 341 -5.26 21.75 23.38
N LEU A 342 -6.17 21.40 24.29
CA LEU A 342 -7.62 21.52 24.09
C LEU A 342 -8.07 22.98 23.99
N SER A 343 -7.39 23.94 24.62
CA SER A 343 -7.67 25.36 24.40
C SER A 343 -7.15 25.82 23.03
N GLU A 344 -5.93 25.40 22.66
CA GLU A 344 -5.29 25.77 21.38
C GLU A 344 -5.98 25.21 20.14
N THR A 345 -6.66 24.08 20.27
CA THR A 345 -7.35 23.42 19.16
C THR A 345 -8.86 23.69 19.17
N ASP A 346 -9.32 24.65 19.98
CA ASP A 346 -10.74 24.96 20.06
C ASP A 346 -11.28 25.52 18.72
N PRO A 347 -12.37 24.93 18.16
CA PRO A 347 -13.01 25.46 16.96
C PRO A 347 -13.36 26.94 17.05
N MET A 348 -13.65 27.46 18.25
CA MET A 348 -14.04 28.86 18.44
C MET A 348 -12.87 29.83 18.35
N GLU A 349 -11.70 29.38 18.76
CA GLU A 349 -10.49 30.19 18.81
C GLU A 349 -9.73 30.17 17.48
N ASN A 350 -9.97 29.15 16.64
CA ASN A 350 -9.39 28.97 15.31
C ASN A 350 -7.84 29.06 15.26
N ARG A 351 -7.14 28.74 16.38
CA ARG A 351 -5.68 28.87 16.52
C ARG A 351 -4.89 27.70 15.93
N CYS A 352 -5.56 26.58 15.65
CA CYS A 352 -4.95 25.35 15.15
C CYS A 352 -5.96 24.55 14.32
N THR A 353 -5.94 24.74 13.00
CA THR A 353 -6.91 24.12 12.07
C THR A 353 -6.35 22.98 11.24
N THR A 354 -5.02 22.88 11.11
CA THR A 354 -4.35 21.86 10.30
C THR A 354 -3.54 20.90 11.16
N VAL A 355 -3.35 19.68 10.66
CA VAL A 355 -2.50 18.67 11.34
C VAL A 355 -1.06 19.15 11.41
N LYS A 356 -0.57 19.86 10.38
CA LYS A 356 0.76 20.48 10.38
C LYS A 356 0.94 21.47 11.53
N ALA A 357 0.00 22.43 11.69
CA ALA A 357 0.04 23.40 12.78
C ALA A 357 -0.03 22.73 14.17
N LEU A 358 -0.82 21.65 14.28
CA LEU A 358 -0.89 20.83 15.49
C LEU A 358 0.48 20.22 15.82
N CYS A 359 1.16 19.66 14.82
CA CYS A 359 2.49 19.09 15.01
C CYS A 359 3.51 20.13 15.45
N ASP A 360 3.53 21.31 14.81
CA ASP A 360 4.46 22.40 15.16
C ASP A 360 4.23 22.87 16.61
N LYS A 361 2.98 22.94 17.08
CA LYS A 361 2.64 23.24 18.47
C LYS A 361 3.11 22.14 19.43
N LEU A 362 2.84 20.88 19.13
CA LEU A 362 3.30 19.73 19.93
C LEU A 362 4.82 19.73 20.08
N GLN A 363 5.55 20.06 19.00
CA GLN A 363 7.01 20.18 19.04
C GLN A 363 7.50 21.30 19.93
N LEU A 364 6.86 22.47 19.87
CA LEU A 364 7.19 23.58 20.75
C LEU A 364 6.99 23.18 22.23
N MET A 365 5.90 22.46 22.53
CA MET A 365 5.63 21.93 23.86
C MET A 365 6.63 20.85 24.29
N MET A 366 7.16 20.04 23.37
CA MET A 366 8.24 19.07 23.66
C MET A 366 9.58 19.73 23.98
N LYS A 367 9.81 20.95 23.50
CA LYS A 367 11.02 21.73 23.83
C LYS A 367 10.95 22.36 25.22
N ASP A 368 9.76 22.46 25.81
CA ASP A 368 9.61 22.99 27.17
C ASP A 368 10.18 22.04 28.23
N ARG A 369 11.21 22.51 28.93
CA ARG A 369 11.90 21.74 29.98
C ARG A 369 10.99 21.43 31.16
N SER A 370 10.04 22.32 31.48
CA SER A 370 9.16 22.13 32.63
C SER A 370 8.18 20.98 32.39
N THR A 371 7.61 20.92 31.18
CA THR A 371 6.74 19.85 30.69
C THR A 371 7.49 18.52 30.63
N MET A 372 8.68 18.48 30.02
CA MET A 372 9.44 17.24 29.89
C MET A 372 9.90 16.65 31.23
N ARG A 373 10.17 17.50 32.25
CA ARG A 373 10.42 17.04 33.63
C ARG A 373 9.16 16.44 34.27
N LYS A 374 7.98 17.02 34.06
CA LYS A 374 6.71 16.46 34.56
C LYS A 374 6.38 15.11 33.92
N VAL A 375 6.67 14.97 32.62
CA VAL A 375 6.40 13.73 31.86
C VAL A 375 7.36 12.61 32.26
N ASN A 376 8.62 12.95 32.56
CA ASN A 376 9.68 12.00 32.94
C ASN A 376 10.26 12.35 34.32
N PRO A 377 9.49 12.21 35.42
CA PRO A 377 9.93 12.61 36.75
C PRO A 377 11.10 11.77 37.29
N ASP A 378 11.29 10.59 36.72
CA ASP A 378 12.32 9.60 37.03
C ASP A 378 13.63 9.77 36.22
N SER A 379 13.70 10.78 35.35
CA SER A 379 14.82 10.94 34.40
C SER A 379 15.41 12.34 34.43
N VAL A 380 16.74 12.42 34.58
CA VAL A 380 17.49 13.69 34.48
C VAL A 380 17.55 14.17 33.03
N GLN A 381 17.60 13.24 32.07
CA GLN A 381 17.58 13.54 30.65
C GLN A 381 16.17 14.03 30.28
N ILE A 382 16.08 15.17 29.60
CA ILE A 382 14.79 15.74 29.16
C ILE A 382 14.56 15.63 27.65
N SER A 383 15.59 15.29 26.87
CA SER A 383 15.47 15.07 25.43
C SER A 383 14.78 13.74 25.13
N LEU A 384 14.09 13.67 23.98
CA LEU A 384 13.44 12.44 23.52
C LEU A 384 14.46 11.36 23.18
N LEU A 385 14.21 10.16 23.68
CA LEU A 385 14.92 8.95 23.29
C LEU A 385 14.48 8.49 21.89
N PRO A 386 15.32 7.72 21.16
CA PRO A 386 15.00 7.28 19.79
C PRO A 386 13.64 6.58 19.68
N VAL A 387 13.32 5.67 20.60
CA VAL A 387 12.03 4.95 20.58
C VAL A 387 10.85 5.89 20.86
N GLU A 388 11.01 6.84 21.79
CA GLU A 388 9.96 7.82 22.07
C GLU A 388 9.62 8.66 20.83
N ARG A 389 10.63 9.00 20.02
CA ARG A 389 10.42 9.72 18.74
C ARG A 389 9.61 8.86 17.76
N VAL A 390 9.97 7.59 17.59
CA VAL A 390 9.28 6.68 16.67
C VAL A 390 7.83 6.45 17.09
N VAL A 391 7.58 6.19 18.37
CA VAL A 391 6.22 5.92 18.87
C VAL A 391 5.35 7.19 18.83
N PHE A 392 5.94 8.36 19.05
CA PHE A 392 5.23 9.63 18.86
C PHE A 392 4.86 9.88 17.39
N ARG A 393 5.79 9.63 16.45
CA ARG A 393 5.48 9.70 15.01
C ARG A 393 4.36 8.72 14.63
N ARG A 394 4.38 7.50 15.18
CA ARG A 394 3.33 6.49 14.96
C ARG A 394 1.96 6.95 15.46
N MET A 395 1.87 7.58 16.64
CA MET A 395 0.62 8.19 17.11
C MET A 395 0.16 9.29 16.15
N MET A 396 1.06 10.20 15.76
CA MET A 396 0.69 11.32 14.91
C MET A 396 0.28 10.90 13.48
N ALA A 397 0.86 9.81 12.96
CA ALA A 397 0.47 9.22 11.68
C ALA A 397 -1.01 8.81 11.64
N ARG A 398 -1.65 8.57 12.79
CA ARG A 398 -3.09 8.24 12.86
C ARG A 398 -3.99 9.43 12.51
N TYR A 399 -3.47 10.65 12.53
CA TYR A 399 -4.22 11.87 12.24
C TYR A 399 -3.80 12.52 10.93
N TRP A 400 -2.63 12.16 10.41
CA TRP A 400 -2.14 12.65 9.13
C TRP A 400 -2.99 12.07 8.01
N ASP A 401 -3.60 12.94 7.20
CA ASP A 401 -4.42 12.55 6.07
C ASP A 401 -5.55 11.55 6.39
N ASN A 402 -6.00 11.48 7.64
CA ASN A 402 -6.96 10.48 8.10
C ASN A 402 -7.95 11.03 9.13
N SER A 403 -9.18 11.29 8.68
CA SER A 403 -10.31 11.70 9.52
C SER A 403 -11.17 10.53 10.03
N THR A 404 -10.93 9.30 9.56
CA THR A 404 -11.67 8.10 9.98
C THR A 404 -11.23 7.65 11.38
N PRO A 405 -12.01 6.84 12.12
CA PRO A 405 -11.59 6.36 13.44
C PRO A 405 -10.42 5.35 13.40
N PHE A 406 -10.12 4.81 12.22
CA PHE A 406 -9.11 3.77 12.02
C PHE A 406 -7.69 4.30 12.07
N ALA A 407 -6.77 3.38 12.31
CA ALA A 407 -5.33 3.61 12.37
C ALA A 407 -4.72 3.91 10.99
N LEU A 408 -5.41 3.53 9.91
CA LEU A 408 -5.00 3.66 8.52
C LEU A 408 -5.96 4.56 7.73
N ASP A 409 -5.44 5.28 6.73
CA ASP A 409 -6.29 5.85 5.67
C ASP A 409 -6.78 4.74 4.75
N LEU A 410 -8.00 4.26 5.03
CA LEU A 410 -8.60 3.14 4.31
C LEU A 410 -8.93 3.47 2.85
N VAL A 411 -9.17 4.74 2.50
CA VAL A 411 -9.39 5.10 1.09
C VAL A 411 -8.10 4.87 0.33
N GLY A 412 -6.99 5.48 0.77
CA GLY A 412 -5.70 5.29 0.14
C GLY A 412 -5.25 3.82 0.12
N ALA A 413 -5.56 3.04 1.17
CA ALA A 413 -5.25 1.61 1.21
C ALA A 413 -5.99 0.81 0.13
N VAL A 414 -7.29 1.03 -0.05
CA VAL A 414 -8.07 0.39 -1.11
C VAL A 414 -7.54 0.77 -2.49
N ILE A 415 -7.17 2.03 -2.72
CA ILE A 415 -6.63 2.48 -4.00
C ILE A 415 -5.30 1.78 -4.32
N ARG A 416 -4.37 1.70 -3.37
CA ARG A 416 -3.10 0.98 -3.54
C ARG A 416 -3.31 -0.51 -3.78
N GLN A 417 -4.17 -1.17 -2.99
CA GLN A 417 -4.52 -2.58 -3.23
C GLN A 417 -5.20 -2.80 -4.59
N GLY A 418 -5.90 -1.79 -5.12
CA GLY A 418 -6.48 -1.80 -6.47
C GLY A 418 -5.46 -2.10 -7.56
N THR A 419 -4.24 -1.54 -7.50
CA THR A 419 -3.17 -1.84 -8.46
C THR A 419 -2.72 -3.30 -8.37
N PHE A 420 -2.67 -3.88 -7.17
CA PHE A 420 -2.36 -5.31 -7.00
C PHE A 420 -3.47 -6.17 -7.60
N ILE A 421 -4.74 -5.87 -7.29
CA ILE A 421 -5.92 -6.56 -7.82
C ILE A 421 -5.89 -6.59 -9.36
N GLN A 422 -5.68 -5.43 -10.01
CA GLN A 422 -5.58 -5.34 -11.47
C GLN A 422 -4.49 -6.25 -12.05
N LYS A 423 -3.31 -6.26 -11.43
CA LYS A 423 -2.19 -7.07 -11.92
C LYS A 423 -2.49 -8.57 -11.77
N MET A 424 -3.10 -8.98 -10.66
CA MET A 424 -3.46 -10.37 -10.42
C MET A 424 -4.56 -10.85 -11.38
N ASP A 425 -5.56 -10.01 -11.62
CA ASP A 425 -6.64 -10.24 -12.56
C ASP A 425 -6.12 -10.31 -14.01
N ASN A 426 -5.29 -9.35 -14.42
CA ASN A 426 -4.66 -9.34 -15.74
C ASN A 426 -3.74 -10.54 -15.98
N ILE A 427 -3.06 -11.07 -14.96
CA ILE A 427 -2.25 -12.28 -15.09
C ILE A 427 -3.14 -13.50 -15.38
N ASP A 428 -4.36 -13.49 -14.85
CA ASP A 428 -5.40 -14.48 -15.11
C ASP A 428 -5.03 -15.92 -14.73
N TRP A 429 -4.51 -16.11 -13.52
CA TRP A 429 -4.22 -17.48 -13.02
C TRP A 429 -5.49 -18.29 -12.71
N LEU A 430 -6.63 -17.63 -12.53
CA LEU A 430 -7.86 -18.30 -12.14
C LEU A 430 -8.38 -19.24 -13.26
N HIS A 431 -8.22 -18.84 -14.52
CA HIS A 431 -8.55 -19.65 -15.69
C HIS A 431 -7.44 -20.65 -16.07
N SER A 432 -6.33 -20.69 -15.34
CA SER A 432 -5.24 -21.62 -15.62
C SER A 432 -5.60 -23.06 -15.20
N PRO A 433 -5.45 -24.07 -16.09
CA PRO A 433 -5.64 -25.47 -15.71
C PRO A 433 -4.62 -25.93 -14.64
N GLU A 434 -3.52 -25.18 -14.47
CA GLU A 434 -2.44 -25.46 -13.51
C GLU A 434 -2.56 -24.64 -12.21
N VAL A 435 -3.72 -24.01 -11.93
CA VAL A 435 -3.87 -23.10 -10.78
C VAL A 435 -3.44 -23.74 -9.44
N LYS A 436 -3.73 -25.03 -9.21
CA LYS A 436 -3.28 -25.76 -8.00
C LYS A 436 -1.76 -25.96 -7.95
N SER A 437 -1.13 -26.27 -9.09
CA SER A 437 0.33 -26.39 -9.19
C SER A 437 1.01 -25.03 -8.99
N THR A 438 0.49 -23.98 -9.63
CA THR A 438 0.96 -22.61 -9.49
C THR A 438 0.84 -22.10 -8.06
N THR A 439 -0.29 -22.33 -7.39
CA THR A 439 -0.48 -22.00 -5.97
C THR A 439 0.44 -22.80 -5.04
N GLY A 440 0.72 -24.06 -5.36
CA GLY A 440 1.74 -24.84 -4.64
C GLY A 440 3.13 -24.20 -4.71
N ARG A 441 3.58 -23.85 -5.93
CA ARG A 441 4.91 -23.23 -6.15
C ARG A 441 5.04 -21.87 -5.45
N LEU A 442 4.02 -21.02 -5.52
CA LEU A 442 4.08 -19.70 -4.88
C LEU A 442 4.09 -19.79 -3.35
N ILE A 443 3.43 -20.80 -2.74
CA ILE A 443 3.49 -21.01 -1.28
C ILE A 443 4.90 -21.40 -0.85
N SER A 444 5.56 -22.33 -1.55
CA SER A 444 6.95 -22.71 -1.25
C SER A 444 7.91 -21.53 -1.40
N LYS A 445 7.69 -20.68 -2.42
CA LYS A 445 8.46 -19.46 -2.62
C LYS A 445 8.21 -18.44 -1.51
N TYR A 446 6.96 -18.29 -1.05
CA TYR A 446 6.58 -17.44 0.08
C TYR A 446 7.22 -17.88 1.40
N GLU A 447 7.27 -19.17 1.69
CA GLU A 447 7.95 -19.68 2.90
C GLU A 447 9.43 -19.31 2.91
N THR A 448 10.09 -19.38 1.76
CA THR A 448 11.49 -18.95 1.59
C THR A 448 11.62 -17.43 1.75
N PHE A 449 10.69 -16.65 1.19
CA PHE A 449 10.64 -15.20 1.36
C PHE A 449 10.45 -14.79 2.83
N PHE A 450 9.54 -15.45 3.56
CA PHE A 450 9.34 -15.18 4.98
C PHE A 450 10.59 -15.48 5.80
N GLN A 451 11.29 -16.56 5.45
CA GLN A 451 12.58 -16.93 6.00
C GLN A 451 13.68 -15.87 5.77
N ILE A 452 13.64 -15.15 4.65
CA ILE A 452 14.53 -13.99 4.40
C ILE A 452 14.19 -12.87 5.37
N MET A 453 12.91 -12.50 5.51
CA MET A 453 12.49 -11.45 6.46
C MET A 453 12.87 -11.78 7.90
N ALA A 454 12.59 -13.01 8.34
CA ALA A 454 12.81 -13.42 9.74
C ALA A 454 14.29 -13.45 10.15
N ARG A 455 15.20 -13.75 9.21
CA ARG A 455 16.66 -13.75 9.45
C ARG A 455 17.29 -12.36 9.36
N ASN A 456 16.63 -11.42 8.68
CA ASN A 456 17.21 -10.11 8.35
C ASN A 456 16.28 -8.97 8.79
N PRO A 457 15.99 -8.80 10.10
CA PRO A 457 14.99 -7.86 10.59
C PRO A 457 15.31 -6.38 10.35
N ARG A 458 16.55 -6.06 9.92
CA ARG A 458 16.99 -4.70 9.59
C ARG A 458 16.92 -4.37 8.10
N HIS A 459 16.55 -5.33 7.26
CA HIS A 459 16.45 -5.15 5.81
C HIS A 459 15.01 -5.30 5.33
N MET A 460 14.63 -4.48 4.35
CA MET A 460 13.33 -4.57 3.68
C MET A 460 13.38 -5.64 2.60
N ALA A 461 12.60 -6.70 2.77
CA ALA A 461 12.33 -7.66 1.71
C ALA A 461 11.14 -7.19 0.88
N VAL A 462 11.18 -7.40 -0.44
CA VAL A 462 10.13 -6.96 -1.37
C VAL A 462 9.64 -8.15 -2.18
N PRO A 463 8.32 -8.46 -2.15
CA PRO A 463 7.78 -9.64 -2.79
C PRO A 463 7.64 -9.48 -4.31
N THR A 464 7.65 -10.59 -5.03
CA THR A 464 7.02 -10.69 -6.36
C THR A 464 5.51 -10.88 -6.21
N LEU A 465 4.71 -10.62 -7.25
CA LEU A 465 3.23 -10.70 -7.21
C LEU A 465 2.70 -12.06 -6.70
N ASP A 466 3.31 -13.17 -7.11
CA ASP A 466 3.01 -14.53 -6.64
C ASP A 466 3.26 -14.71 -5.14
N VAL A 467 4.39 -14.21 -4.63
CA VAL A 467 4.75 -14.24 -3.20
C VAL A 467 3.80 -13.36 -2.39
N ASP A 468 3.46 -12.19 -2.92
CA ASP A 468 2.59 -11.22 -2.24
C ASP A 468 1.16 -11.74 -2.13
N LEU A 469 0.65 -12.46 -3.14
CA LEU A 469 -0.64 -13.15 -3.05
C LEU A 469 -0.69 -14.11 -1.84
N ALA A 470 0.33 -14.96 -1.65
CA ALA A 470 0.40 -15.83 -0.48
C ALA A 470 0.54 -15.04 0.82
N TRP A 471 1.32 -13.96 0.81
CA TRP A 471 1.51 -13.12 1.99
C TRP A 471 0.22 -12.42 2.41
N HIS A 472 -0.51 -11.81 1.48
CA HIS A 472 -1.81 -11.21 1.71
C HIS A 472 -2.83 -12.24 2.20
N THR A 473 -2.85 -13.43 1.58
CA THR A 473 -3.70 -14.56 2.03
C THR A 473 -3.41 -14.94 3.48
N HIS A 474 -2.13 -14.94 3.88
CA HIS A 474 -1.73 -15.24 5.25
C HIS A 474 -2.18 -14.15 6.22
N GLN A 475 -2.01 -12.87 5.86
CA GLN A 475 -2.44 -11.72 6.66
C GLN A 475 -3.95 -11.68 6.91
N LEU A 476 -4.76 -12.20 5.97
CA LEU A 476 -6.21 -12.37 6.11
C LEU A 476 -6.60 -13.42 7.16
N SER A 477 -5.62 -14.12 7.75
CA SER A 477 -5.76 -14.89 8.99
C SER A 477 -4.88 -14.28 10.10
N PRO A 478 -5.25 -13.13 10.68
CA PRO A 478 -4.29 -12.26 11.34
C PRO A 478 -3.77 -12.84 12.67
N SER A 479 -4.56 -13.65 13.37
CA SER A 479 -4.08 -14.42 14.53
C SER A 479 -2.99 -15.44 14.16
N ARG A 480 -3.24 -16.23 13.10
CA ARG A 480 -2.24 -17.15 12.55
C ARG A 480 -0.97 -16.42 12.10
N TYR A 481 -1.15 -15.32 11.36
CA TYR A 481 -0.05 -14.52 10.87
C TYR A 481 0.79 -13.90 12.00
N PHE A 482 0.15 -13.46 13.08
CA PHE A 482 0.82 -12.96 14.28
C PHE A 482 1.67 -14.05 14.97
N ASP A 483 1.09 -15.22 15.20
CA ASP A 483 1.80 -16.37 15.79
C ASP A 483 3.01 -16.76 14.92
N TYR A 484 2.78 -16.98 13.62
CA TYR A 484 3.83 -17.37 12.70
C TYR A 484 4.96 -16.34 12.65
N SER A 485 4.62 -15.05 12.57
CA SER A 485 5.59 -13.95 12.55
C SER A 485 6.44 -13.92 13.80
N THR A 486 5.81 -13.87 14.97
CA THR A 486 6.51 -13.71 16.24
C THR A 486 7.37 -14.93 16.57
N ILE A 487 6.86 -16.14 16.34
CA ILE A 487 7.61 -17.37 16.62
C ILE A 487 8.76 -17.56 15.65
N THR A 488 8.54 -17.38 14.35
CA THR A 488 9.59 -17.57 13.34
C THR A 488 10.72 -16.54 13.53
N THR A 489 10.38 -15.28 13.78
CA THR A 489 11.40 -14.23 14.04
C THR A 489 12.16 -14.52 15.33
N HIS A 490 11.49 -14.95 16.40
CA HIS A 490 12.16 -15.35 17.63
C HIS A 490 13.12 -16.54 17.41
N GLN A 491 12.72 -17.53 16.63
CA GLN A 491 13.58 -18.67 16.32
C GLN A 491 14.80 -18.29 15.48
N LYS A 492 14.64 -17.40 14.49
CA LYS A 492 15.68 -17.06 13.50
C LYS A 492 16.60 -15.91 13.91
N SER A 493 16.10 -14.93 14.67
CA SER A 493 16.86 -13.73 15.07
C SER A 493 16.82 -13.44 16.57
N LYS A 494 16.21 -14.30 17.40
CA LYS A 494 16.06 -14.12 18.86
C LYS A 494 15.24 -12.90 19.27
N ILE A 495 14.53 -12.29 18.33
CA ILE A 495 13.69 -11.11 18.54
C ILE A 495 12.26 -11.45 18.13
N LEU A 496 11.29 -11.18 19.01
CA LEU A 496 9.85 -11.35 18.73
C LEU A 496 9.35 -10.17 17.91
N ILE A 497 9.08 -10.39 16.63
CA ILE A 497 8.61 -9.36 15.70
C ILE A 497 7.30 -9.81 15.05
N PHE A 498 6.28 -8.95 15.16
CA PHE A 498 5.10 -9.07 14.31
C PHE A 498 5.39 -8.35 13.00
N ILE A 499 5.67 -9.10 11.93
CA ILE A 499 6.11 -8.53 10.65
C ILE A 499 4.97 -7.70 10.04
N ASP A 500 5.25 -6.45 9.71
CA ASP A 500 4.27 -5.56 9.08
C ASP A 500 4.28 -5.71 7.55
N HIS A 501 3.24 -5.20 6.91
CA HIS A 501 3.21 -4.97 5.47
C HIS A 501 3.13 -3.46 5.27
N ASP A 502 4.27 -2.85 4.94
CA ASP A 502 4.34 -1.40 4.77
C ASP A 502 3.55 -1.00 3.52
N ASP A 503 2.38 -0.44 3.72
CA ASP A 503 1.46 -0.04 2.65
C ASP A 503 1.92 1.24 1.90
N LYS A 504 3.02 1.87 2.31
CA LYS A 504 3.66 2.99 1.59
C LYS A 504 5.18 2.89 1.64
N VAL A 505 5.83 2.70 0.50
CA VAL A 505 7.29 2.58 0.36
C VAL A 505 7.78 3.42 -0.81
N GLU A 506 8.80 4.24 -0.58
CA GLU A 506 9.44 5.03 -1.64
C GLU A 506 9.94 4.13 -2.78
N GLU A 507 9.61 4.47 -4.03
CA GLU A 507 9.92 3.68 -5.23
C GLU A 507 11.37 3.19 -5.32
N ASN A 508 12.34 4.08 -5.02
CA ASN A 508 13.75 3.72 -5.07
C ASN A 508 14.10 2.69 -4.00
N LYS A 509 13.63 2.88 -2.76
CA LYS A 509 13.84 1.92 -1.66
C LYS A 509 13.18 0.58 -1.96
N LEU A 510 11.99 0.60 -2.58
CA LEU A 510 11.30 -0.61 -3.01
C LEU A 510 12.14 -1.38 -4.05
N SER A 511 12.66 -0.69 -5.06
CA SER A 511 13.50 -1.33 -6.08
C SER A 511 14.83 -1.85 -5.50
N ASP A 512 15.46 -1.14 -4.54
CA ASP A 512 16.66 -1.63 -3.85
C ASP A 512 16.36 -2.86 -2.98
N GLY A 513 15.23 -2.85 -2.27
CA GLY A 513 14.74 -3.98 -1.49
C GLY A 513 14.45 -5.20 -2.36
N PHE A 514 13.90 -5.01 -3.56
CA PHE A 514 13.67 -6.08 -4.52
C PHE A 514 14.96 -6.70 -5.05
N GLN A 515 15.96 -5.87 -5.37
CA GLN A 515 17.29 -6.35 -5.74
C GLN A 515 17.93 -7.14 -4.58
N TRP A 516 17.90 -6.59 -3.37
CA TRP A 516 18.42 -7.27 -2.19
C TRP A 516 17.72 -8.61 -1.93
N THR A 517 16.39 -8.65 -2.04
CA THR A 517 15.58 -9.87 -1.89
C THR A 517 15.97 -10.92 -2.92
N SER A 518 16.17 -10.52 -4.18
CA SER A 518 16.59 -11.40 -5.27
C SER A 518 17.94 -12.05 -4.98
N ARG A 519 18.90 -11.28 -4.44
CA ARG A 519 20.20 -11.80 -3.99
C ARG A 519 20.08 -12.77 -2.81
N MET A 520 19.26 -12.44 -1.82
CA MET A 520 19.08 -13.30 -0.63
C MET A 520 18.37 -14.61 -0.98
N TYR A 521 17.37 -14.56 -1.86
CA TYR A 521 16.69 -15.75 -2.36
C TYR A 521 17.67 -16.67 -3.06
N LYS A 522 18.44 -16.17 -4.03
CA LYS A 522 19.52 -16.90 -4.72
C LYS A 522 20.48 -17.58 -3.73
N LYS A 523 20.85 -16.87 -2.65
CA LYS A 523 21.78 -17.37 -1.63
C LYS A 523 21.17 -18.52 -0.82
N ILE A 524 19.91 -18.41 -0.42
CA ILE A 524 19.23 -19.42 0.42
C ILE A 524 18.86 -20.67 -0.38
N THR A 525 18.51 -20.52 -1.65
CA THR A 525 18.07 -21.63 -2.53
C THR A 525 19.22 -22.27 -3.34
N ASP A 526 20.46 -21.83 -3.11
CA ASP A 526 21.64 -22.28 -3.86
C ASP A 526 21.51 -22.12 -5.40
N GLY A 527 20.95 -20.99 -5.82
CA GLY A 527 20.98 -20.56 -7.22
C GLY A 527 19.63 -20.51 -7.96
N GLU A 528 18.49 -20.64 -7.27
CA GLU A 528 17.21 -20.38 -7.92
C GLU A 528 16.99 -18.88 -8.19
N VAL A 529 16.21 -18.57 -9.23
CA VAL A 529 15.93 -17.21 -9.65
C VAL A 529 14.65 -16.71 -8.98
N TYR A 530 14.74 -15.57 -8.29
CA TYR A 530 13.59 -15.03 -7.54
C TYR A 530 12.45 -14.53 -8.44
N SER A 531 12.77 -13.81 -9.52
CA SER A 531 11.78 -13.33 -10.49
C SER A 531 12.07 -13.94 -11.86
N GLU A 532 11.11 -14.69 -12.39
CA GLU A 532 11.19 -15.35 -13.71
C GLU A 532 10.74 -14.42 -14.86
N CYS A 533 10.15 -13.26 -14.54
CA CYS A 533 9.68 -12.28 -15.53
C CYS A 533 10.83 -11.75 -16.41
N THR A 534 10.64 -11.73 -17.72
CA THR A 534 11.66 -11.33 -18.72
C THR A 534 11.57 -9.86 -19.15
N CYS A 535 10.83 -9.02 -18.42
CA CYS A 535 10.78 -7.59 -18.68
C CYS A 535 12.15 -6.91 -18.48
N TRP A 536 12.37 -5.76 -19.13
CA TRP A 536 13.66 -5.06 -19.12
C TRP A 536 14.15 -4.74 -17.68
N TYR A 537 13.23 -4.40 -16.77
CA TYR A 537 13.55 -4.09 -15.37
C TYR A 537 14.03 -5.33 -14.62
N CYS A 538 13.30 -6.45 -14.70
CA CYS A 538 13.67 -7.68 -14.02
C CYS A 538 14.99 -8.25 -14.58
N GLU A 539 15.22 -8.11 -15.88
CA GLU A 539 16.51 -8.40 -16.51
C GLU A 539 17.63 -7.52 -15.94
N ALA A 540 17.40 -6.21 -15.79
CA ALA A 540 18.38 -5.29 -15.22
C ALA A 540 18.78 -5.68 -13.78
N ILE A 541 17.79 -6.01 -12.94
CA ILE A 541 17.98 -6.44 -11.54
C ILE A 541 18.78 -7.74 -11.48
N ARG A 542 18.38 -8.76 -12.26
CA ARG A 542 19.12 -10.03 -12.33
C ARG A 542 20.55 -9.81 -12.84
N ALA A 543 20.75 -8.93 -13.81
CA ALA A 543 22.05 -8.71 -14.43
C ALA A 543 23.11 -8.14 -13.46
N SER A 544 22.70 -7.27 -12.53
CA SER A 544 23.58 -6.81 -11.44
C SER A 544 23.93 -7.98 -10.52
N ASP A 545 22.93 -8.71 -10.03
CA ASP A 545 23.11 -9.72 -8.98
C ASP A 545 23.89 -10.97 -9.42
N LEU A 546 23.86 -11.29 -10.72
CA LEU A 546 24.56 -12.44 -11.29
C LEU A 546 26.03 -12.16 -11.62
N ARG A 547 26.50 -10.92 -11.48
CA ARG A 547 27.85 -10.50 -11.87
C ARG A 547 28.59 -9.65 -10.83
N ASP A 548 28.03 -9.46 -9.64
CA ASP A 548 28.76 -8.89 -8.50
C ASP A 548 29.91 -9.82 -8.06
N GLY A 549 31.13 -9.28 -8.02
CA GLY A 549 32.33 -9.95 -7.48
C GLY A 549 33.32 -10.52 -8.51
N ILE A 550 34.58 -10.67 -8.08
CA ILE A 550 35.70 -11.21 -8.87
C ILE A 550 35.59 -12.75 -9.01
N PHE A 551 35.01 -13.42 -8.01
CA PHE A 551 34.84 -14.88 -7.98
C PHE A 551 33.38 -15.29 -8.20
N VAL A 552 33.16 -16.33 -9.02
CA VAL A 552 31.82 -16.85 -9.34
C VAL A 552 31.49 -17.99 -8.39
N SER A 553 30.58 -17.76 -7.43
CA SER A 553 30.07 -18.85 -6.58
C SER A 553 29.31 -19.91 -7.41
N GLN A 554 29.23 -21.14 -6.91
CA GLN A 554 28.45 -22.21 -7.54
C GLN A 554 26.97 -21.80 -7.70
N SER A 555 26.37 -21.23 -6.65
CA SER A 555 25.01 -20.67 -6.67
C SER A 555 24.83 -19.61 -7.78
N THR A 556 25.83 -18.74 -7.97
CA THR A 556 25.81 -17.74 -9.04
C THR A 556 25.94 -18.38 -10.41
N SER A 557 26.74 -19.44 -10.56
CA SER A 557 26.82 -20.19 -11.82
C SER A 557 25.48 -20.85 -12.18
N LYS A 558 24.83 -21.53 -11.22
CA LYS A 558 23.50 -22.12 -11.41
C LYS A 558 22.45 -21.07 -11.78
N ALA A 559 22.42 -19.95 -11.06
CA ALA A 559 21.49 -18.87 -11.34
C ALA A 559 21.71 -18.23 -12.72
N ARG A 560 22.96 -18.18 -13.21
CA ARG A 560 23.28 -17.71 -14.57
C ARG A 560 22.73 -18.62 -15.66
N GLU A 561 22.77 -19.92 -15.42
CA GLU A 561 22.22 -20.92 -16.33
C GLU A 561 20.69 -20.87 -16.32
N ALA A 562 20.08 -20.86 -15.13
CA ALA A 562 18.63 -20.72 -14.96
C ALA A 562 18.10 -19.44 -15.64
N ALA A 563 18.73 -18.28 -15.40
CA ALA A 563 18.34 -17.02 -16.01
C ALA A 563 18.47 -17.04 -17.54
N ALA A 564 19.50 -17.69 -18.10
CA ALA A 564 19.68 -17.80 -19.54
C ALA A 564 18.60 -18.66 -20.22
N ASN A 565 18.01 -19.60 -19.48
CA ASN A 565 16.97 -20.49 -19.97
C ASN A 565 15.54 -19.91 -19.88
N LEU A 566 15.33 -18.78 -19.18
CA LEU A 566 14.01 -18.17 -19.03
C LEU A 566 13.35 -17.82 -20.38
N HIS A 567 14.11 -17.30 -21.34
CA HIS A 567 13.57 -16.99 -22.68
C HIS A 567 13.23 -18.22 -23.53
N ASN A 568 13.66 -19.42 -23.14
CA ASN A 568 13.38 -20.67 -23.84
C ASN A 568 12.19 -21.42 -23.23
N ARG A 569 11.63 -20.92 -22.11
CA ARG A 569 10.55 -21.56 -21.37
C ARG A 569 9.19 -21.14 -21.93
N PRO A 570 8.36 -22.08 -22.41
CA PRO A 570 7.06 -21.76 -23.00
C PRO A 570 6.03 -21.28 -21.97
N ASP A 571 6.25 -21.58 -20.69
CA ASP A 571 5.40 -21.17 -19.57
C ASP A 571 5.65 -19.72 -19.10
N ILE A 572 6.66 -19.04 -19.67
CA ILE A 572 6.98 -17.64 -19.39
C ILE A 572 6.51 -16.80 -20.58
N SER A 573 5.58 -15.89 -20.34
CA SER A 573 5.05 -15.03 -21.40
C SER A 573 6.09 -13.99 -21.83
N ALA A 574 6.09 -13.61 -23.11
CA ALA A 574 6.85 -12.46 -23.58
C ALA A 574 6.23 -11.13 -23.14
N ASN A 575 4.94 -11.11 -22.76
CA ASN A 575 4.27 -9.94 -22.22
C ASN A 575 4.60 -9.80 -20.72
N PRO A 576 5.27 -8.71 -20.29
CA PRO A 576 5.56 -8.44 -18.88
C PRO A 576 4.33 -8.48 -17.96
N GLU A 577 3.18 -8.04 -18.43
CA GLU A 577 1.94 -7.95 -17.63
C GLU A 577 1.30 -9.32 -17.36
N LYS A 578 1.74 -10.35 -18.09
CA LYS A 578 1.28 -11.74 -17.94
C LYS A 578 2.25 -12.60 -17.11
N ASN A 579 3.24 -11.99 -16.45
CA ASN A 579 4.19 -12.70 -15.60
C ASN A 579 4.30 -12.07 -14.20
N PRO A 580 4.51 -12.86 -13.15
CA PRO A 580 4.78 -12.33 -11.83
C PRO A 580 6.15 -11.62 -11.79
N HIS A 581 6.12 -10.30 -11.63
CA HIS A 581 7.28 -9.46 -11.36
C HIS A 581 7.17 -8.80 -9.98
N ILE A 582 7.94 -7.74 -9.72
CA ILE A 582 7.91 -6.98 -8.46
C ILE A 582 6.46 -6.58 -8.11
N SER A 583 6.05 -6.82 -6.87
CA SER A 583 4.83 -6.21 -6.33
C SER A 583 5.16 -4.80 -5.83
N ALA A 584 4.58 -3.81 -6.49
CA ALA A 584 4.86 -2.38 -6.25
C ALA A 584 3.60 -1.56 -5.99
N HIS A 585 2.54 -2.22 -5.52
CA HIS A 585 1.26 -1.57 -5.23
C HIS A 585 1.34 -0.58 -4.05
N ASN A 586 2.35 -0.74 -3.18
CA ASN A 586 2.68 0.17 -2.08
C ASN A 586 3.69 1.27 -2.48
N ALA A 587 4.10 1.34 -3.75
CA ALA A 587 5.11 2.29 -4.20
C ALA A 587 4.56 3.73 -4.16
N VAL A 588 5.38 4.66 -3.66
CA VAL A 588 5.07 6.09 -3.63
C VAL A 588 6.25 6.91 -4.18
N PRO A 589 6.02 7.97 -4.97
CA PRO A 589 7.11 8.73 -5.57
C PRO A 589 8.05 9.32 -4.52
N ALA A 590 9.33 9.42 -4.87
CA ALA A 590 10.31 10.13 -4.06
C ALA A 590 9.96 11.63 -4.03
N GLN A 591 9.89 12.24 -2.84
CA GLN A 591 9.61 13.68 -2.74
C GLN A 591 10.80 14.48 -3.30
N ALA A 592 10.50 15.50 -4.11
CA ALA A 592 11.52 16.41 -4.64
C ALA A 592 12.20 17.17 -3.47
N THR A 593 13.50 16.91 -3.27
CA THR A 593 14.29 17.58 -2.24
C THR A 593 14.60 19.03 -2.65
N LYS A 594 13.74 19.96 -2.23
CA LYS A 594 13.86 21.43 -2.39
C LYS A 594 13.95 21.92 -3.86
N PRO A 595 13.29 23.06 -4.19
CA PRO A 595 13.53 23.70 -5.48
C PRO A 595 14.99 24.20 -5.53
N GLY A 596 15.84 23.55 -6.33
CA GLY A 596 17.23 23.97 -6.57
C GLY A 596 18.31 22.88 -6.50
N SER A 597 18.00 21.63 -6.14
CA SER A 597 18.94 20.50 -6.20
C SER A 597 18.82 19.77 -7.55
N SER A 598 19.84 19.89 -8.40
CA SER A 598 19.82 19.46 -9.82
C SER A 598 20.07 17.97 -10.05
N THR A 599 19.61 17.07 -9.15
CA THR A 599 19.81 15.63 -9.35
C THR A 599 18.59 14.84 -8.92
N ASP A 600 17.75 14.51 -9.90
CA ASP A 600 16.64 13.59 -9.73
C ASP A 600 17.19 12.18 -9.48
N LEU A 601 17.18 11.75 -8.21
CA LEU A 601 17.63 10.44 -7.76
C LEU A 601 16.85 9.30 -8.44
N GLY A 602 15.55 9.49 -8.72
CA GLY A 602 14.73 8.53 -9.45
C GLY A 602 15.22 8.35 -10.87
N TYR A 603 15.49 9.47 -11.56
CA TYR A 603 16.05 9.44 -12.91
C TYR A 603 17.45 8.81 -12.96
N MET A 604 18.32 9.10 -11.98
CA MET A 604 19.63 8.45 -11.89
C MET A 604 19.52 6.94 -11.73
N LYS A 605 18.59 6.48 -10.88
CA LYS A 605 18.35 5.05 -10.69
C LYS A 605 17.85 4.39 -11.97
N TYR A 606 16.91 5.03 -12.66
CA TYR A 606 16.44 4.60 -13.98
C TYR A 606 17.61 4.46 -14.97
N LEU A 607 18.49 5.45 -15.09
CA LEU A 607 19.66 5.39 -15.98
C LEU A 607 20.61 4.23 -15.61
N LYS A 608 20.84 3.98 -14.31
CA LYS A 608 21.66 2.86 -13.84
C LYS A 608 21.05 1.51 -14.25
N LEU A 609 19.76 1.32 -14.03
CA LEU A 609 19.05 0.10 -14.41
C LEU A 609 19.05 -0.12 -15.92
N ARG A 610 18.82 0.95 -16.69
CA ARG A 610 18.91 0.92 -18.15
C ARG A 610 20.32 0.52 -18.63
N SER A 611 21.37 1.07 -18.05
CA SER A 611 22.75 0.66 -18.36
C SER A 611 23.00 -0.82 -18.08
N ASN A 612 22.46 -1.34 -16.97
CA ASN A 612 22.57 -2.76 -16.63
C ASN A 612 21.82 -3.65 -17.63
N TYR A 613 20.61 -3.27 -18.03
CA TYR A 613 19.83 -3.95 -19.06
C TYR A 613 20.57 -3.98 -20.41
N GLU A 614 21.06 -2.84 -20.89
CA GLU A 614 21.80 -2.77 -22.16
C GLU A 614 23.05 -3.66 -22.16
N LYS A 615 23.78 -3.69 -21.03
CA LYS A 615 24.92 -4.61 -20.85
C LYS A 615 24.48 -6.07 -20.90
N ALA A 616 23.35 -6.42 -20.29
CA ALA A 616 22.80 -7.78 -20.33
C ALA A 616 22.39 -8.19 -21.76
N ARG A 617 21.68 -7.31 -22.47
CA ARG A 617 21.25 -7.50 -23.86
C ARG A 617 22.43 -7.78 -24.78
N ARG A 618 23.46 -6.93 -24.76
CA ARG A 618 24.69 -7.10 -25.58
C ARG A 618 25.39 -8.44 -25.31
N ARG A 619 25.38 -8.91 -24.05
CA ARG A 619 25.98 -10.20 -23.67
C ARG A 619 25.16 -11.38 -24.20
N ALA A 620 23.84 -11.29 -24.13
CA ALA A 620 22.94 -12.30 -24.67
C ALA A 620 23.08 -12.40 -26.20
N GLU A 621 23.10 -11.26 -26.91
CA GLU A 621 23.36 -11.21 -28.36
C GLU A 621 24.72 -11.84 -28.72
N LYS A 622 25.77 -11.57 -27.92
CA LYS A 622 27.10 -12.18 -28.12
C LYS A 622 27.08 -13.70 -27.91
N ARG A 623 26.23 -14.22 -27.02
CA ARG A 623 26.08 -15.66 -26.78
C ARG A 623 25.36 -16.32 -27.95
N ASP A 624 24.25 -15.74 -28.41
CA ASP A 624 23.49 -16.29 -29.53
C ASP A 624 24.32 -16.35 -30.82
N ARG A 625 25.13 -15.30 -31.06
CA ARG A 625 26.09 -15.27 -32.18
C ARG A 625 27.12 -16.40 -32.09
N LYS A 626 27.56 -16.77 -30.89
CA LYS A 626 28.48 -17.91 -30.68
C LYS A 626 27.79 -19.27 -30.86
N GLU A 627 26.51 -19.37 -30.51
CA GLU A 627 25.70 -20.59 -30.64
C GLU A 627 25.12 -20.79 -32.05
N GLY A 628 25.39 -19.88 -32.99
CA GLY A 628 24.90 -19.97 -34.37
C GLY A 628 23.39 -19.72 -34.51
N LYS A 629 22.72 -19.23 -33.46
CA LYS A 629 21.31 -18.85 -33.52
C LYS A 629 21.20 -17.56 -34.34
N LYS A 630 20.46 -17.60 -35.47
CA LYS A 630 20.12 -16.39 -36.23
C LYS A 630 19.35 -15.45 -35.28
N GLY A 631 19.83 -14.22 -35.15
CA GLY A 631 19.28 -13.25 -34.21
C GLY A 631 17.80 -13.03 -34.49
N HIS A 632 16.94 -13.55 -33.61
CA HIS A 632 15.65 -12.92 -33.41
C HIS A 632 15.93 -11.50 -32.94
N ASP A 633 15.33 -10.52 -33.61
CA ASP A 633 15.38 -9.12 -33.18
C ASP A 633 14.79 -9.07 -31.76
N ARG A 634 15.65 -8.99 -30.75
CA ARG A 634 15.20 -8.78 -29.37
C ARG A 634 14.56 -7.40 -29.35
N SER A 635 13.35 -7.30 -28.80
CA SER A 635 12.45 -6.15 -28.94
C SER A 635 13.18 -4.81 -29.01
N SER A 636 12.84 -4.00 -30.01
CA SER A 636 13.46 -2.70 -30.23
C SER A 636 13.29 -1.78 -29.03
N ASP A 637 14.18 -0.79 -28.89
CA ASP A 637 14.13 0.26 -27.85
C ASP A 637 12.78 1.01 -27.82
N SER A 638 11.95 0.90 -28.87
CA SER A 638 10.58 1.44 -28.92
C SER A 638 9.61 0.78 -27.93
N SER A 639 9.94 -0.40 -27.39
CA SER A 639 9.16 -1.11 -26.36
C SER A 639 9.44 -0.64 -24.92
N LEU A 640 10.38 0.30 -24.72
CA LEU A 640 10.79 0.78 -23.40
C LEU A 640 9.92 1.91 -22.86
N TYR A 641 9.20 2.62 -23.73
CA TYR A 641 8.13 3.56 -23.34
C TYR A 641 6.82 2.80 -23.34
N VAL A 642 6.58 2.04 -22.27
CA VAL A 642 5.26 1.44 -22.05
C VAL A 642 4.31 2.61 -21.82
N LEU A 643 3.37 2.81 -22.75
CA LEU A 643 2.18 3.62 -22.48
C LEU A 643 1.31 2.79 -21.54
N PRO A 644 1.25 3.09 -20.23
CA PRO A 644 0.42 2.33 -19.33
C PRO A 644 -1.05 2.50 -19.73
N MET A 645 -1.80 1.41 -19.61
CA MET A 645 -3.25 1.43 -19.77
C MET A 645 -3.88 1.82 -18.43
N ALA A 646 -4.38 3.05 -18.33
CA ALA A 646 -5.13 3.53 -17.17
C ALA A 646 -6.63 3.42 -17.46
N TYR A 647 -7.36 2.61 -16.68
CA TYR A 647 -8.82 2.42 -16.85
C TYR A 647 -9.26 2.05 -18.28
N GLY A 648 -8.41 1.28 -18.98
CA GLY A 648 -8.63 0.85 -20.36
C GLY A 648 -8.19 1.85 -21.44
N TYR A 649 -7.56 2.96 -21.07
CA TYR A 649 -7.08 3.98 -22.00
C TYR A 649 -5.55 4.14 -21.95
N PRO A 650 -4.88 4.31 -23.09
CA PRO A 650 -3.44 4.61 -23.09
C PRO A 650 -3.23 6.06 -22.61
N VAL A 651 -2.43 6.24 -21.56
CA VAL A 651 -2.13 7.57 -21.00
C VAL A 651 -0.63 7.87 -21.13
N TYR A 652 -0.30 9.10 -21.55
CA TYR A 652 1.09 9.54 -21.68
C TYR A 652 1.63 10.05 -20.34
N VAL A 653 2.32 9.17 -19.62
CA VAL A 653 2.97 9.48 -18.34
C VAL A 653 4.43 9.01 -18.34
N PRO A 654 5.34 9.69 -17.62
CA PRO A 654 6.69 9.18 -17.38
C PRO A 654 6.67 7.89 -16.54
N TYR A 655 6.38 6.76 -17.18
CA TYR A 655 6.39 5.44 -16.54
C TYR A 655 7.74 4.79 -16.74
N TYR A 656 8.62 4.97 -15.76
CA TYR A 656 10.01 4.55 -15.90
C TYR A 656 10.18 3.04 -15.81
N ALA A 657 9.39 2.34 -14.97
CA ALA A 657 9.58 0.94 -14.63
C ALA A 657 8.43 0.37 -13.76
N PRO A 658 8.27 -0.97 -13.65
CA PRO A 658 7.22 -1.59 -12.84
C PRO A 658 7.34 -1.41 -11.32
N TYR A 659 8.39 -0.72 -10.84
CA TYR A 659 8.58 -0.37 -9.43
C TYR A 659 8.06 1.02 -9.07
N THR A 660 7.60 1.81 -10.05
CA THR A 660 7.06 3.14 -9.80
C THR A 660 5.61 3.07 -9.31
N CYS A 661 5.15 4.14 -8.66
CA CYS A 661 3.75 4.34 -8.32
C CYS A 661 2.87 4.16 -9.55
N ASP A 662 1.64 3.69 -9.32
CA ASP A 662 0.63 3.57 -10.37
C ASP A 662 0.36 4.95 -10.99
N PRO A 663 0.66 5.12 -12.29
CA PRO A 663 0.52 6.41 -12.95
C PRO A 663 -0.95 6.80 -13.20
N SER A 664 -1.89 5.87 -12.99
CA SER A 664 -3.32 6.17 -13.06
C SER A 664 -3.85 6.87 -11.81
N VAL A 665 -3.06 6.96 -10.73
CA VAL A 665 -3.47 7.52 -9.43
C VAL A 665 -3.00 8.97 -9.30
N HIS A 666 -3.93 9.91 -9.47
CA HIS A 666 -3.75 11.35 -9.40
C HIS A 666 -4.19 11.90 -8.04
N SER A 667 -3.33 12.73 -7.44
CA SER A 667 -3.54 13.18 -6.06
C SER A 667 -4.83 13.98 -5.85
N ASP A 668 -5.28 14.70 -6.87
CA ASP A 668 -6.43 15.62 -6.80
C ASP A 668 -7.78 14.89 -6.94
N ALA A 669 -7.77 13.63 -7.37
CA ALA A 669 -8.98 12.81 -7.40
C ALA A 669 -9.46 12.40 -6.00
N TYR A 670 -8.59 12.44 -4.97
CA TYR A 670 -8.84 11.87 -3.65
C TYR A 670 -8.75 12.89 -2.51
N VAL A 671 -9.47 12.62 -1.43
CA VAL A 671 -9.42 13.37 -0.15
C VAL A 671 -7.99 13.48 0.42
N SER A 672 -7.23 12.40 0.26
CA SER A 672 -5.87 12.24 0.78
C SER A 672 -5.05 11.60 -0.33
N ASN A 673 -3.83 12.09 -0.58
CA ASN A 673 -2.98 11.59 -1.66
C ASN A 673 -2.61 10.11 -1.40
N PRO A 674 -3.15 9.15 -2.18
CA PRO A 674 -2.84 7.73 -2.00
C PRO A 674 -1.37 7.42 -2.30
N SER A 675 -0.75 8.25 -3.15
CA SER A 675 0.60 8.12 -3.67
C SER A 675 1.64 8.90 -2.86
N SER A 676 1.30 9.57 -1.76
CA SER A 676 2.31 10.27 -0.94
C SER A 676 2.72 9.44 0.28
N ALA A 677 4.02 9.22 0.46
CA ALA A 677 4.59 8.93 1.77
C ALA A 677 4.49 10.19 2.65
N VAL A 678 4.19 9.99 3.94
CA VAL A 678 4.29 11.06 4.93
C VAL A 678 5.76 11.15 5.34
N GLU A 679 6.51 12.07 4.75
CA GLU A 679 7.82 12.42 5.28
C GLU A 679 7.63 13.33 6.49
N TRP A 680 7.80 12.78 7.69
CA TRP A 680 7.99 13.57 8.90
C TRP A 680 9.36 14.25 8.85
N GLY A 681 9.55 15.26 7.98
CA GLY A 681 10.72 16.16 8.02
C GLY A 681 10.86 16.91 9.37
N LEU A 682 9.89 16.70 10.27
CA LEU A 682 9.75 17.32 11.56
C LEU A 682 10.74 16.84 12.63
N VAL A 683 11.47 15.73 12.46
CA VAL A 683 12.43 15.27 13.47
C VAL A 683 13.86 15.13 12.93
N ASP A 684 14.10 15.29 11.63
CA ASP A 684 15.46 15.33 11.08
C ASP A 684 16.22 16.59 11.51
N VAL A 685 15.52 17.65 11.94
CA VAL A 685 16.14 18.82 12.62
C VAL A 685 16.69 18.45 14.02
N LEU A 686 16.29 17.31 14.59
CA LEU A 686 16.78 16.78 15.88
C LEU A 686 17.44 15.39 15.77
N ALA A 687 17.59 14.86 14.56
CA ALA A 687 18.07 13.50 14.29
C ALA A 687 18.98 13.48 13.06
N GLY A 688 20.27 13.74 13.28
CA GLY A 688 21.26 13.10 12.42
C GLY A 688 21.18 11.59 12.61
N ALA A 689 21.12 10.87 11.48
CA ALA A 689 21.34 9.43 11.29
C ALA A 689 20.28 8.40 11.78
N GLN A 690 19.75 7.69 10.77
CA GLN A 690 19.59 6.23 10.65
C GLN A 690 19.02 5.42 11.82
N LEU A 691 17.86 4.80 11.57
CA LEU A 691 17.26 3.71 12.34
C LEU A 691 17.96 2.34 12.15
N ALA A 692 19.23 2.33 11.73
CA ALA A 692 20.04 1.11 11.71
C ALA A 692 20.75 0.84 13.06
N ASP A 693 20.85 1.82 13.96
CA ASP A 693 21.84 1.77 15.06
C ASP A 693 21.28 1.80 16.49
N ALA A 694 19.96 1.66 16.67
CA ALA A 694 19.34 1.77 18.00
C ALA A 694 19.40 0.47 18.85
N ASP A 695 20.28 -0.48 18.54
CA ASP A 695 20.42 -1.76 19.28
C ASP A 695 21.89 -2.15 19.54
N GLN A 696 22.80 -1.18 19.59
CA GLN A 696 24.14 -1.40 20.15
C GLN A 696 24.05 -1.44 21.68
N GLY A 697 23.76 -2.63 22.21
CA GLY A 697 23.71 -2.87 23.65
C GLY A 697 23.80 -4.35 23.97
N HIS A 698 25.03 -4.83 24.13
CA HIS A 698 25.45 -6.17 24.59
C HIS A 698 25.34 -7.33 23.60
N ALA A 699 26.37 -7.47 22.76
CA ALA A 699 27.09 -8.73 22.54
C ALA A 699 28.44 -8.40 21.87
N ALA A 700 29.47 -8.17 22.69
CA ALA A 700 30.84 -8.29 22.22
C ALA A 700 31.17 -9.78 22.21
N VAL A 701 31.59 -10.32 21.07
CA VAL A 701 32.61 -11.37 20.84
C VAL A 701 32.41 -11.94 19.42
N GLU A 702 33.47 -11.79 18.62
CA GLU A 702 33.84 -12.48 17.37
C GLU A 702 33.08 -12.16 16.06
N GLU A 703 33.50 -11.07 15.40
CA GLU A 703 33.63 -11.01 13.94
C GLU A 703 35.03 -10.46 13.62
N GLU A 704 35.99 -11.36 13.41
CA GLU A 704 37.22 -11.08 12.64
C GLU A 704 37.07 -11.74 11.26
N GLU A 705 37.43 -10.99 10.22
CA GLU A 705 37.52 -11.32 8.78
C GLU A 705 36.53 -10.56 7.86
N GLU A 706 36.62 -9.23 7.83
CA GLU A 706 36.33 -8.47 6.60
C GLU A 706 37.05 -7.10 6.62
N GLU A 707 38.39 -7.10 6.57
CA GLU A 707 39.17 -5.87 6.41
C GLU A 707 40.36 -6.08 5.45
N VAL A 708 40.08 -6.46 4.19
CA VAL A 708 41.03 -6.33 3.07
C VAL A 708 40.25 -6.12 1.75
N ALA A 709 39.58 -4.98 1.59
CA ALA A 709 39.02 -4.58 0.29
C ALA A 709 38.83 -3.06 0.13
N ALA A 710 39.42 -2.25 1.01
CA ALA A 710 39.24 -0.80 1.03
C ALA A 710 40.55 -0.07 0.74
N GLU A 711 41.23 -0.37 -0.37
CA GLU A 711 42.33 0.47 -0.85
C GLU A 711 42.48 0.57 -2.38
N GLU A 712 41.59 -0.05 -3.18
CA GLU A 712 41.68 -0.03 -4.66
C GLU A 712 40.51 0.70 -5.37
N GLU A 713 39.61 1.38 -4.65
CA GLU A 713 38.54 2.18 -5.28
C GLU A 713 38.94 3.64 -5.62
N ALA A 714 40.17 4.05 -5.29
CA ALA A 714 40.63 5.42 -5.57
C ALA A 714 41.10 5.63 -7.02
N GLU A 715 41.50 4.58 -7.75
CA GLU A 715 42.02 4.71 -9.13
C GLU A 715 40.97 4.50 -10.23
N ALA A 716 39.86 3.79 -9.96
CA ALA A 716 38.79 3.60 -10.94
C ALA A 716 37.90 4.85 -11.15
N GLY A 717 37.91 5.78 -10.19
CA GLY A 717 37.16 7.06 -10.26
C GLY A 717 37.75 8.06 -11.25
N ALA A 718 39.03 7.94 -11.62
CA ALA A 718 39.69 8.87 -12.52
C ALA A 718 39.40 8.57 -14.01
N GLU A 719 39.20 7.30 -14.37
CA GLU A 719 38.92 6.90 -15.77
C GLU A 719 37.49 7.26 -16.21
N VAL A 720 36.51 7.23 -15.29
CA VAL A 720 35.10 7.52 -15.59
C VAL A 720 34.89 9.01 -15.92
N VAL A 721 35.65 9.91 -15.29
CA VAL A 721 35.56 11.37 -15.53
C VAL A 721 36.10 11.74 -16.92
N VAL A 722 37.11 11.01 -17.42
CA VAL A 722 37.72 11.28 -18.74
C VAL A 722 36.81 10.81 -19.89
N VAL A 723 36.07 9.71 -19.71
CA VAL A 723 35.15 9.20 -20.76
C VAL A 723 33.91 10.09 -20.91
N VAL A 724 33.39 10.67 -19.82
CA VAL A 724 32.23 11.59 -19.86
C VAL A 724 32.60 12.91 -20.56
N ALA A 725 33.81 13.43 -20.36
CA ALA A 725 34.26 14.65 -21.04
C ALA A 725 34.41 14.46 -22.57
N VAL A 726 34.85 13.28 -23.03
CA VAL A 726 35.06 13.00 -24.47
C VAL A 726 33.74 12.82 -25.23
N VAL A 727 32.68 12.34 -24.57
CA VAL A 727 31.34 12.18 -25.18
C VAL A 727 30.63 13.53 -25.31
N VAL A 728 30.77 14.43 -24.31
CA VAL A 728 30.16 15.78 -24.35
C VAL A 728 30.81 16.66 -25.44
N VAL A 729 32.13 16.55 -25.65
CA VAL A 729 32.84 17.33 -26.70
C VAL A 729 32.50 16.85 -28.13
N LYS A 730 32.11 15.58 -28.32
CA LYS A 730 31.67 15.08 -29.64
C LYS A 730 30.22 15.45 -29.98
N ALA A 731 29.33 15.57 -28.99
CA ALA A 731 27.95 15.98 -29.20
C ALA A 731 27.81 17.46 -29.58
N VAL A 732 28.67 18.33 -29.04
CA VAL A 732 28.63 19.79 -29.32
C VAL A 732 29.15 20.14 -30.73
N LYS A 733 30.01 19.31 -31.34
CA LYS A 733 30.51 19.54 -32.71
C LYS A 733 29.53 19.17 -33.83
N SER A 734 28.50 18.38 -33.57
CA SER A 734 27.47 18.01 -34.57
C SER A 734 26.28 18.96 -34.61
N ILE A 735 26.20 19.97 -33.74
CA ILE A 735 25.09 20.94 -33.69
C ILE A 735 25.46 22.31 -34.33
N CYS A 736 26.70 22.48 -34.81
CA CYS A 736 27.13 23.70 -35.51
C CYS A 736 27.32 23.56 -37.04
N LEU A 737 26.84 22.47 -37.64
CA LEU A 737 26.78 22.30 -39.11
C LEU A 737 25.48 21.58 -39.48
N LEU A 738 24.36 22.30 -39.38
CA LEU A 738 23.15 22.18 -40.20
C LEU A 738 22.25 23.39 -39.93
#